data_AF-A0A233SCA6-F1
#
_entry.id   AF-A0A233SCA6-F1
#
_cell.length_a   1.000
_cell.length_b   1.000
_cell.length_c   1.000
_cell.angle_alpha   90.00
_cell.angle_beta   90.00
_cell.angle_gamma   90.00
#
_symmetry.space_group_name_H-M   'P 1'
#
loop_
_entity.id
_entity.type
_entity.pdbx_description
1 polymer ?
#
loop_
_entity_poly.entity_id
_entity_poly.type
_entity_poly.pdbx_seq_one_letter_code
_entity_poly.pdbx_strand_id
1 'polypeptide(L)'
;MLRSLPITVPPLPGEALDSWFEVIAHRLRTPLSDLLPALGLARRVEAGDCHRDIPARWAILLRDNEAAGICHATGVNPQVLHAMTLAHFDGRALNIKRETRQVSRWHHWGRQAGSRFCPDCLAETNGRWKLSWRLGWMFACLDHNRLLADACPQCGQMPWKRLHQQRYVPQPGKCAFPGQREEPGRRHQRCGYRLSEVASIELGSGHTLLTAQKLLTEIAENDSAEFGIYAIAPQSFSALEALADLRALSSRLLADAADSGLAIVLPHDTREIYEGVKGALPEVAGAVPARRSLTAPVQAIGIAAALQVLGQSDYHAAGRELRHLVAAADPSETLKRLTGFHRLHGITPLLSAIQLTAQESMLRPSDQLRYRLPAFLPSRPSPRGGLADLRVHKVPSCFWPGWSVLLSPPQGAYSRTFRPCLSASLALVGTRDDLRVITRRLGSVTTRQMTSKVLQLLHAQRLWAVVSTALVRLADYLDAHEVPIDYQRRRMLDYTDLLPETRWRQICEDAGVQPGQGRRLTVARSTLFEQLSGLPAHLAPGHFAITRPMDRPHVNYFAAFLTPEVRDGLHRAGADFLAQNGVEGEPLVWEPPTVIADGLETAGPDLEKIDISILHQMIRSPSMTTEQAARELGTSHEAVRVLLHRSPAPAQPRPRSRRRNDGEAMRIAKQAFPPDEFRRLYYAERFGLRQIADLAGVSRNVTRRLAEQYDIEVREPNATGPRKGYVDGTWLREQYLVHGRTLAELGREKGLSPTTMTRWAKLHGIPVTKMNGHTRPELAQLAAQAREAPEILRPAFTGPGAWDRLREFAAASRYRTLKEAAEALGTHYTALITRVGRLRREIGHLLLIRATTASPMKLTPIGEAVVAAIHAATEPGTADACPGSAR
;
A
#
# COMPACT_ATOMS: atom_id res chain seq x y z
N MET A 1 10.29 11.34 79.40
CA MET A 1 11.43 10.63 78.78
C MET A 1 11.05 9.19 78.46
N LEU A 2 11.34 8.75 77.24
CA LEU A 2 11.44 7.31 76.94
C LEU A 2 12.68 6.74 77.64
N ARG A 3 12.65 5.45 77.97
CA ARG A 3 13.78 4.71 78.57
C ARG A 3 14.11 3.52 77.68
N SER A 4 15.35 3.04 77.74
CA SER A 4 15.75 1.80 77.07
C SER A 4 15.07 0.59 77.72
N LEU A 5 14.74 -0.42 76.91
CA LEU A 5 14.15 -1.67 77.40
C LEU A 5 15.18 -2.48 78.19
N PRO A 6 14.76 -3.16 79.28
CA PRO A 6 15.66 -3.97 80.10
C PRO A 6 16.14 -5.24 79.39
N ILE A 7 15.38 -5.72 78.39
CA ILE A 7 15.75 -6.87 77.57
C ILE A 7 15.51 -6.50 76.10
N THR A 8 16.57 -6.58 75.30
CA THR A 8 16.50 -6.40 73.85
C THR A 8 16.59 -7.76 73.15
N VAL A 9 15.90 -7.87 72.02
CA VAL A 9 15.97 -9.04 71.14
C VAL A 9 16.37 -8.51 69.76
N PRO A 10 17.40 -9.04 69.09
CA PRO A 10 17.73 -8.61 67.75
C PRO A 10 16.61 -9.02 66.77
N PRO A 11 16.23 -8.13 65.82
CA PRO A 11 15.34 -8.52 64.72
C PRO A 11 16.02 -9.51 63.78
N LEU A 12 15.26 -10.43 63.19
CA LEU A 12 15.78 -11.33 62.15
C LEU A 12 15.70 -10.66 60.76
N PRO A 13 16.57 -11.04 59.79
CA PRO A 13 16.47 -10.58 58.42
C PRO A 13 15.08 -10.85 57.82
N GLY A 14 14.44 -9.81 57.27
CA GLY A 14 13.10 -9.91 56.68
C GLY A 14 11.95 -10.14 57.68
N GLU A 15 12.19 -10.03 58.99
CA GLU A 15 11.15 -10.15 60.01
C GLU A 15 10.16 -8.98 59.98
N ALA A 16 8.87 -9.26 60.14
CA ALA A 16 7.86 -8.20 60.28
C ALA A 16 7.97 -7.47 61.63
N LEU A 17 7.81 -6.14 61.64
CA LEU A 17 7.97 -5.31 62.84
C LEU A 17 7.09 -5.76 64.02
N ASP A 18 5.85 -6.15 63.75
CA ASP A 18 4.91 -6.62 64.76
C ASP A 18 5.18 -8.05 65.23
N SER A 19 5.77 -8.92 64.40
CA SER A 19 6.34 -10.20 64.85
C SER A 19 7.46 -9.98 65.86
N TRP A 20 8.36 -9.06 65.54
CA TRP A 20 9.48 -8.75 66.43
C TRP A 20 8.99 -8.19 67.78
N PHE A 21 7.99 -7.31 67.76
CA PHE A 21 7.37 -6.80 68.99
C PHE A 21 6.68 -7.90 69.81
N GLU A 22 6.06 -8.89 69.18
CA GLU A 22 5.50 -10.02 69.91
C GLU A 22 6.55 -10.82 70.65
N VAL A 23 7.72 -11.00 70.06
CA VAL A 23 8.82 -11.71 70.71
C VAL A 23 9.35 -10.93 71.89
N ILE A 24 9.52 -9.61 71.74
CA ILE A 24 9.92 -8.74 72.85
C ILE A 24 8.89 -8.83 73.97
N ALA A 25 7.60 -8.67 73.65
CA ALA A 25 6.50 -8.75 74.59
C ALA A 25 6.43 -10.11 75.31
N HIS A 26 6.62 -11.20 74.56
CA HIS A 26 6.68 -12.55 75.09
C HIS A 26 7.85 -12.72 76.07
N ARG A 27 9.05 -12.26 75.69
CA ARG A 27 10.26 -12.35 76.51
C ARG A 27 10.18 -11.51 77.78
N LEU A 28 9.57 -10.32 77.70
CA LEU A 28 9.30 -9.43 78.82
C LEU A 28 8.06 -9.84 79.63
N ARG A 29 7.30 -10.86 79.19
CA ARG A 29 6.02 -11.30 79.76
C ARG A 29 5.02 -10.15 79.95
N THR A 30 4.98 -9.23 78.99
CA THR A 30 4.13 -8.03 79.02
C THR A 30 3.16 -8.03 77.83
N PRO A 31 1.94 -7.51 77.97
CA PRO A 31 1.04 -7.33 76.83
C PRO A 31 1.54 -6.23 75.88
N LEU A 32 1.20 -6.33 74.59
CA LEU A 32 1.56 -5.32 73.60
C LEU A 32 1.02 -3.92 73.94
N SER A 33 -0.10 -3.82 74.65
CA SER A 33 -0.69 -2.56 75.11
C SER A 33 0.25 -1.75 76.00
N ASP A 34 1.16 -2.42 76.70
CA ASP A 34 2.09 -1.83 77.66
C ASP A 34 3.46 -1.62 77.01
N LEU A 35 3.85 -2.54 76.10
CA LEU A 35 5.09 -2.42 75.33
C LEU A 35 5.06 -1.25 74.33
N LEU A 36 3.97 -1.08 73.58
CA LEU A 36 3.92 -0.08 72.49
C LEU A 36 4.13 1.37 72.99
N PRO A 37 3.52 1.82 74.11
CA PRO A 37 3.85 3.11 74.72
C PRO A 37 5.31 3.23 75.16
N ALA A 38 5.90 2.15 75.69
CA ALA A 38 7.31 2.12 76.10
C ALA A 38 8.27 2.25 74.91
N LEU A 39 7.84 1.81 73.73
CA LEU A 39 8.54 1.98 72.45
C LEU A 39 8.30 3.36 71.79
N GLY A 40 7.49 4.23 72.40
CA GLY A 40 7.21 5.57 71.88
C GLY A 40 6.11 5.61 70.80
N LEU A 41 5.34 4.53 70.65
CA LEU A 41 4.22 4.44 69.71
C LEU A 41 2.88 4.91 70.31
N ALA A 42 2.87 5.69 71.39
CA ALA A 42 1.66 6.31 71.94
C ALA A 42 1.93 7.79 72.25
N ARG A 43 1.00 8.67 71.89
CA ARG A 43 1.09 10.10 72.27
C ARG A 43 0.75 10.21 73.75
N ARG A 44 1.69 10.66 74.59
CA ARG A 44 1.36 11.01 75.99
C ARG A 44 0.52 12.28 75.95
N VAL A 45 -0.77 12.19 76.29
CA VAL A 45 -1.58 13.34 76.67
C VAL A 45 -1.45 13.49 78.19
N GLU A 46 -1.23 14.71 78.67
CA GLU A 46 -0.88 15.01 80.06
C GLU A 46 -1.95 14.68 81.12
N ALA A 47 -3.14 14.18 80.74
CA ALA A 47 -4.15 13.73 81.71
C ALA A 47 -5.20 12.79 81.07
N GLY A 48 -4.79 11.69 80.44
CA GLY A 48 -5.74 10.74 79.82
C GLY A 48 -5.19 9.34 79.57
N ASP A 49 -6.11 8.38 79.48
CA ASP A 49 -5.90 6.94 79.30
C ASP A 49 -4.98 6.64 78.09
N CYS A 50 -3.68 6.42 78.35
CA CYS A 50 -2.61 6.34 77.35
C CYS A 50 -2.77 5.21 76.31
N HIS A 51 -3.73 4.31 76.53
CA HIS A 51 -4.06 3.21 75.62
C HIS A 51 -4.94 3.61 74.41
N ARG A 52 -5.56 4.81 74.40
CA ARG A 52 -6.44 5.25 73.30
C ARG A 52 -5.72 5.84 72.07
N ASP A 53 -4.44 6.22 72.20
CA ASP A 53 -3.70 7.00 71.20
C ASP A 53 -2.58 6.22 70.46
N ILE A 54 -2.62 4.89 70.47
CA ILE A 54 -1.68 4.08 69.67
C ILE A 54 -2.04 4.24 68.18
N PRO A 55 -1.14 4.75 67.32
CA PRO A 55 -1.41 4.93 65.90
C PRO A 55 -1.84 3.63 65.24
N ALA A 56 -2.94 3.64 64.50
CA ALA A 56 -3.32 2.46 63.73
C ALA A 56 -2.26 2.17 62.65
N ARG A 57 -2.03 0.89 62.36
CA ARG A 57 -1.27 0.42 61.17
C ARG A 57 0.21 0.86 61.09
N TRP A 58 0.87 1.03 62.23
CA TRP A 58 2.34 1.27 62.28
C TRP A 58 3.17 0.16 61.63
N ALA A 59 2.69 -1.09 61.62
CA ALA A 59 3.36 -2.21 60.93
C ALA A 59 3.27 -2.10 59.39
N ILE A 60 2.38 -1.26 58.87
CA ILE A 60 2.26 -0.99 57.43
C ILE A 60 3.27 0.09 57.03
N LEU A 61 3.29 1.21 57.75
CA LEU A 61 4.20 2.31 57.53
C LEU A 61 4.56 2.95 58.88
N LEU A 62 5.84 2.93 59.20
CA LEU A 62 6.41 3.58 60.38
C LEU A 62 6.93 4.98 59.98
N ARG A 63 6.56 6.02 60.73
CA ARG A 63 7.07 7.38 60.52
C ARG A 63 8.40 7.58 61.25
N ASP A 64 9.20 8.53 60.79
CA ASP A 64 10.56 8.78 61.30
C ASP A 64 10.59 9.08 62.81
N ASN A 65 9.60 9.83 63.31
CA ASN A 65 9.48 10.13 64.74
C ASN A 65 9.16 8.89 65.59
N GLU A 66 8.40 7.94 65.03
CA GLU A 66 8.09 6.66 65.69
C GLU A 66 9.31 5.73 65.65
N ALA A 67 10.01 5.68 64.52
CA ALA A 67 11.26 4.92 64.37
C ALA A 67 12.35 5.43 65.32
N ALA A 68 12.45 6.74 65.53
CA ALA A 68 13.37 7.33 66.50
C ALA A 68 13.05 6.90 67.94
N GLY A 69 11.77 6.84 68.31
CA GLY A 69 11.33 6.34 69.62
C GLY A 69 11.71 4.88 69.85
N ILE A 70 11.46 4.03 68.86
CA ILE A 70 11.82 2.60 68.93
C ILE A 70 13.34 2.42 68.95
N CYS A 71 14.08 3.18 68.13
CA CYS A 71 15.55 3.17 68.11
C CYS A 71 16.11 3.53 69.49
N HIS A 72 15.57 4.57 70.14
CA HIS A 72 16.01 4.96 71.48
C HIS A 72 15.72 3.86 72.53
N ALA A 73 14.56 3.22 72.44
CA ALA A 73 14.16 2.17 73.38
C ALA A 73 14.91 0.85 73.19
N THR A 74 15.33 0.53 71.96
CA THR A 74 15.81 -0.82 71.58
C THR A 74 17.26 -0.86 71.09
N GLY A 75 17.82 0.27 70.68
CA GLY A 75 19.14 0.36 70.02
C GLY A 75 19.15 -0.08 68.56
N VAL A 76 18.01 -0.45 67.97
CA VAL A 76 17.93 -0.89 66.56
C VAL A 76 17.92 0.31 65.62
N ASN A 77 18.75 0.25 64.57
CA ASN A 77 18.86 1.30 63.57
C ASN A 77 17.49 1.59 62.88
N PRO A 78 17.09 2.87 62.74
CA PRO A 78 15.84 3.26 62.07
C PRO A 78 15.65 2.64 60.68
N GLN A 79 16.71 2.49 59.88
CA GLN A 79 16.64 1.88 58.55
C GLN A 79 16.16 0.43 58.59
N VAL A 80 16.64 -0.35 59.57
CA VAL A 80 16.16 -1.73 59.80
C VAL A 80 14.68 -1.71 60.18
N LEU A 81 14.28 -0.79 61.07
CA LEU A 81 12.88 -0.66 61.49
C LEU A 81 11.95 -0.31 60.32
N HIS A 82 12.35 0.58 59.42
CA HIS A 82 11.58 0.89 58.21
C HIS A 82 11.50 -0.32 57.26
N ALA A 83 12.60 -1.06 57.07
CA ALA A 83 12.64 -2.27 56.25
C ALA A 83 11.76 -3.41 56.81
N MET A 84 11.45 -3.40 58.11
CA MET A 84 10.53 -4.35 58.77
C MET A 84 9.04 -3.99 58.60
N THR A 85 8.71 -2.95 57.83
CA THR A 85 7.32 -2.53 57.54
C THR A 85 6.94 -2.75 56.08
N LEU A 86 5.64 -2.87 55.78
CA LEU A 86 5.18 -3.02 54.40
C LEU A 86 5.57 -1.85 53.48
N ALA A 87 5.92 -0.69 54.05
CA ALA A 87 6.44 0.46 53.31
C ALA A 87 7.75 0.17 52.59
N HIS A 88 8.49 -0.87 52.97
CA HIS A 88 9.58 -1.42 52.15
C HIS A 88 9.09 -1.70 50.73
N PHE A 89 7.92 -2.30 50.56
CA PHE A 89 7.39 -2.70 49.24
C PHE A 89 6.50 -1.64 48.56
N ASP A 90 6.40 -0.43 49.12
CA ASP A 90 5.62 0.68 48.57
C ASP A 90 6.20 1.13 47.23
N GLY A 91 5.34 1.26 46.21
CA GLY A 91 5.75 1.63 44.85
C GLY A 91 6.27 0.47 44.00
N ARG A 92 6.49 -0.73 44.57
CA ARG A 92 7.09 -1.89 43.88
C ARG A 92 6.15 -3.08 43.77
N ALA A 93 5.59 -3.53 44.89
CA ALA A 93 4.65 -4.67 44.94
C ALA A 93 3.24 -4.29 45.42
N LEU A 94 3.10 -3.13 46.06
CA LEU A 94 1.85 -2.56 46.55
C LEU A 94 1.92 -1.04 46.59
N ASN A 95 0.77 -0.40 46.80
CA ASN A 95 0.67 1.05 46.94
C ASN A 95 0.10 1.42 48.31
N ILE A 96 0.80 2.27 49.06
CA ILE A 96 0.40 2.77 50.39
C ILE A 96 -0.04 4.23 50.29
N LYS A 97 -1.25 4.51 50.78
CA LYS A 97 -1.69 5.88 51.08
C LYS A 97 -1.00 6.34 52.36
N ARG A 98 0.11 7.07 52.22
CA ARG A 98 1.01 7.43 53.32
C ARG A 98 0.33 8.23 54.43
N GLU A 99 -0.65 9.07 54.10
CA GLU A 99 -1.40 9.90 55.05
C GLU A 99 -2.18 9.03 56.04
N THR A 100 -2.76 7.94 55.54
CA THR A 100 -3.66 7.05 56.31
C THR A 100 -3.03 5.71 56.69
N ARG A 101 -1.77 5.46 56.25
CA ARG A 101 -1.05 4.19 56.38
C ARG A 101 -1.85 2.99 55.84
N GLN A 102 -2.55 3.20 54.72
CA GLN A 102 -3.44 2.19 54.14
C GLN A 102 -2.87 1.61 52.86
N VAL A 103 -2.81 0.28 52.78
CA VAL A 103 -2.57 -0.42 51.52
C VAL A 103 -3.81 -0.27 50.63
N SER A 104 -3.59 0.08 49.37
CA SER A 104 -4.62 0.13 48.34
C SER A 104 -5.09 -1.28 47.98
N ARG A 105 -6.29 -1.64 48.44
CA ARG A 105 -6.86 -2.99 48.26
C ARG A 105 -7.27 -3.34 46.83
N TRP A 106 -7.55 -2.31 46.03
CA TRP A 106 -8.09 -2.47 44.67
C TRP A 106 -7.02 -2.79 43.62
N HIS A 107 -5.75 -2.55 43.95
CA HIS A 107 -4.61 -2.72 43.06
C HIS A 107 -3.65 -3.76 43.65
N HIS A 108 -2.96 -4.50 42.78
CA HIS A 108 -1.87 -5.44 43.11
C HIS A 108 -2.14 -6.43 44.27
N TRP A 109 -3.39 -6.88 44.45
CA TRP A 109 -3.79 -7.76 45.56
C TRP A 109 -3.35 -7.26 46.95
N GLY A 110 -3.33 -5.93 47.14
CA GLY A 110 -2.91 -5.32 48.39
C GLY A 110 -3.71 -5.81 49.60
N ARG A 111 -3.04 -6.46 50.57
CA ARG A 111 -3.66 -6.90 51.82
C ARG A 111 -3.39 -5.85 52.91
N GLN A 112 -4.46 -5.35 53.54
CA GLN A 112 -4.34 -4.43 54.68
C GLN A 112 -4.11 -5.15 56.01
N ALA A 113 -4.45 -6.43 56.09
CA ALA A 113 -4.31 -7.25 57.29
C ALA A 113 -4.28 -8.73 56.89
N GLY A 114 -3.79 -9.57 57.80
CA GLY A 114 -3.60 -10.98 57.54
C GLY A 114 -2.20 -11.28 57.03
N SER A 115 -1.67 -12.44 57.39
CA SER A 115 -0.43 -12.98 56.83
C SER A 115 -0.60 -14.46 56.54
N ARG A 116 -0.05 -14.87 55.41
CA ARG A 116 0.26 -16.29 55.17
C ARG A 116 1.47 -16.70 55.99
N PHE A 117 1.75 -18.00 56.06
CA PHE A 117 2.93 -18.49 56.76
C PHE A 117 3.41 -19.84 56.23
N CYS A 118 4.70 -20.10 56.43
CA CYS A 118 5.27 -21.43 56.30
C CYS A 118 5.35 -22.07 57.70
N PRO A 119 4.75 -23.26 57.91
CA PRO A 119 4.81 -23.97 59.18
C PRO A 119 6.25 -24.26 59.64
N ASP A 120 7.13 -24.65 58.73
CA ASP A 120 8.52 -25.03 59.05
C ASP A 120 9.37 -23.80 59.41
N CYS A 121 9.26 -22.71 58.65
CA CYS A 121 9.90 -21.43 59.04
C CYS A 121 9.46 -20.98 60.45
N LEU A 122 8.17 -21.15 60.80
CA LEU A 122 7.71 -20.81 62.14
C LEU A 122 8.28 -21.77 63.20
N ALA A 123 8.48 -23.04 62.88
CA ALA A 123 9.13 -24.00 63.77
C ALA A 123 10.61 -23.62 64.00
N GLU A 124 11.37 -23.40 62.92
CA GLU A 124 12.80 -23.08 62.96
C GLU A 124 13.10 -21.76 63.68
N THR A 125 12.25 -20.76 63.48
CA THR A 125 12.47 -19.42 64.04
C THR A 125 11.85 -19.21 65.42
N ASN A 126 11.15 -20.21 65.98
CA ASN A 126 10.32 -20.07 67.19
C ASN A 126 9.22 -19.01 67.04
N GLY A 127 8.51 -19.04 65.91
CA GLY A 127 7.29 -18.27 65.69
C GLY A 127 7.49 -16.87 65.09
N ARG A 128 8.62 -16.63 64.40
CA ARG A 128 8.95 -15.34 63.78
C ARG A 128 8.39 -15.27 62.37
N TRP A 129 7.70 -14.18 62.05
CA TRP A 129 7.02 -14.03 60.77
C TRP A 129 7.85 -13.21 59.80
N LYS A 130 7.94 -13.70 58.55
CA LYS A 130 8.52 -12.92 57.46
C LYS A 130 7.56 -11.82 57.02
N LEU A 131 8.11 -10.63 56.76
CA LEU A 131 7.36 -9.48 56.25
C LEU A 131 6.74 -9.77 54.88
N SER A 132 7.49 -10.43 53.99
CA SER A 132 7.06 -10.74 52.63
C SER A 132 5.77 -11.56 52.58
N TRP A 133 5.51 -12.42 53.56
CA TRP A 133 4.27 -13.23 53.64
C TRP A 133 2.97 -12.41 53.76
N ARG A 134 3.09 -11.10 54.04
CA ARG A 134 1.96 -10.16 54.06
C ARG A 134 1.59 -9.64 52.67
N LEU A 135 2.48 -9.80 51.68
CA LEU A 135 2.20 -9.39 50.32
C LEU A 135 1.12 -10.27 49.70
N GLY A 136 0.31 -9.65 48.83
CA GLY A 136 -0.64 -10.36 47.99
C GLY A 136 0.01 -11.47 47.17
N TRP A 137 1.27 -11.28 46.80
CA TRP A 137 2.03 -12.03 45.81
C TRP A 137 2.77 -13.27 46.33
N MET A 138 2.88 -13.45 47.65
CA MET A 138 3.58 -14.60 48.23
C MET A 138 2.61 -15.74 48.49
N PHE A 139 2.71 -16.84 47.74
CA PHE A 139 1.91 -18.06 47.89
C PHE A 139 2.76 -19.31 48.20
N ALA A 140 4.08 -19.27 48.02
CA ALA A 140 4.98 -20.37 48.34
C ALA A 140 6.19 -19.91 49.17
N CYS A 141 6.72 -20.83 49.97
CA CYS A 141 8.00 -20.71 50.66
C CYS A 141 9.10 -21.27 49.76
N LEU A 142 10.12 -20.46 49.47
CA LEU A 142 11.29 -20.89 48.69
C LEU A 142 12.33 -21.64 49.52
N ASP A 143 12.33 -21.48 50.85
CA ASP A 143 13.27 -22.17 51.73
C ASP A 143 12.85 -23.63 51.97
N HIS A 144 11.53 -23.84 52.11
CA HIS A 144 10.93 -25.15 52.43
C HIS A 144 10.15 -25.77 51.26
N ASN A 145 10.25 -25.18 50.07
CA ASN A 145 9.61 -25.67 48.83
C ASN A 145 8.15 -26.08 49.03
N ARG A 146 7.31 -25.21 49.58
CA ARG A 146 5.91 -25.55 49.88
C ARG A 146 4.96 -24.38 49.75
N LEU A 147 3.69 -24.66 49.51
CA LEU A 147 2.66 -23.61 49.55
C LEU A 147 2.49 -23.08 50.96
N LEU A 148 2.32 -21.76 51.08
CA LEU A 148 2.07 -21.10 52.36
C LEU A 148 0.65 -21.41 52.84
N ALA A 149 0.50 -21.62 54.15
CA ALA A 149 -0.80 -21.77 54.78
C ALA A 149 -1.51 -20.41 54.92
N ASP A 150 -2.82 -20.38 54.66
CA ASP A 150 -3.65 -19.18 54.74
C ASP A 150 -4.45 -19.05 56.03
N ALA A 151 -4.72 -20.16 56.71
CA ALA A 151 -5.66 -20.22 57.82
C ALA A 151 -5.22 -21.23 58.88
N CYS A 152 -5.63 -20.98 60.12
CA CYS A 152 -5.52 -21.97 61.19
C CYS A 152 -6.57 -23.07 60.98
N PRO A 153 -6.21 -24.37 61.00
CA PRO A 153 -7.16 -25.46 60.81
C PRO A 153 -8.19 -25.56 61.95
N GLN A 154 -7.84 -25.13 63.17
CA GLN A 154 -8.75 -25.20 64.32
C GLN A 154 -9.83 -24.10 64.30
N CYS A 155 -9.50 -22.86 63.92
CA CYS A 155 -10.46 -21.75 63.96
C CYS A 155 -10.90 -21.23 62.58
N GLY A 156 -10.28 -21.70 61.50
CA GLY A 156 -10.53 -21.27 60.12
C GLY A 156 -10.14 -19.82 59.82
N GLN A 157 -9.51 -19.11 60.77
CA GLN A 157 -9.16 -17.70 60.61
C GLN A 157 -7.74 -17.55 60.07
N MET A 158 -7.57 -16.55 59.19
CA MET A 158 -6.26 -16.12 58.71
C MET A 158 -5.51 -15.40 59.83
N PRO A 159 -4.32 -15.88 60.25
CA PRO A 159 -3.50 -15.20 61.25
C PRO A 159 -3.28 -13.73 60.90
N TRP A 160 -3.18 -12.87 61.91
CA TRP A 160 -2.92 -11.43 61.75
C TRP A 160 -4.00 -10.59 61.01
N LYS A 161 -5.20 -11.13 60.72
CA LYS A 161 -6.31 -10.35 60.12
C LYS A 161 -6.85 -9.26 61.06
N ARG A 162 -6.66 -9.43 62.38
CA ARG A 162 -6.83 -8.39 63.40
C ARG A 162 -5.47 -8.23 64.06
N LEU A 163 -5.01 -6.99 64.22
CA LEU A 163 -3.89 -6.71 65.13
C LEU A 163 -4.25 -7.34 66.47
N HIS A 164 -3.32 -8.14 67.01
CA HIS A 164 -3.51 -8.89 68.24
C HIS A 164 -4.25 -8.06 69.29
N GLN A 165 -5.21 -8.68 69.98
CA GLN A 165 -5.85 -8.04 71.13
C GLN A 165 -4.74 -7.66 72.11
N GLN A 166 -4.41 -6.37 72.14
CA GLN A 166 -3.16 -5.85 72.70
C GLN A 166 -3.00 -6.14 74.20
N ARG A 167 -4.07 -6.56 74.87
CA ARG A 167 -4.19 -6.75 76.32
C ARG A 167 -3.67 -8.09 76.86
N TYR A 168 -3.14 -8.98 76.03
CA TYR A 168 -2.56 -10.25 76.50
C TYR A 168 -1.12 -10.39 76.05
N VAL A 169 -0.34 -11.14 76.83
CA VAL A 169 1.01 -11.56 76.46
C VAL A 169 0.93 -12.45 75.21
N PRO A 170 1.62 -12.10 74.12
CA PRO A 170 1.65 -12.93 72.91
C PRO A 170 2.38 -14.26 73.16
N GLN A 171 1.99 -15.28 72.39
CA GLN A 171 2.68 -16.57 72.33
C GLN A 171 3.11 -16.79 70.88
N PRO A 172 4.34 -16.39 70.49
CA PRO A 172 4.84 -16.54 69.13
C PRO A 172 4.63 -17.97 68.61
N GLY A 173 4.26 -18.10 67.33
CA GLY A 173 4.00 -19.39 66.69
C GLY A 173 2.64 -20.03 67.01
N LYS A 174 1.80 -19.43 67.88
CA LYS A 174 0.44 -19.92 68.17
C LYS A 174 -0.64 -19.00 67.63
N CYS A 175 -1.78 -19.57 67.27
CA CYS A 175 -2.94 -18.83 66.80
C CYS A 175 -3.55 -17.98 67.92
N ALA A 176 -3.59 -16.66 67.72
CA ALA A 176 -4.13 -15.72 68.69
C ALA A 176 -5.58 -15.29 68.45
N PHE A 177 -6.28 -15.91 67.50
CA PHE A 177 -7.70 -15.64 67.31
C PHE A 177 -8.50 -16.06 68.54
N PRO A 178 -9.60 -15.33 68.86
CA PRO A 178 -10.58 -15.83 69.81
C PRO A 178 -11.05 -17.23 69.36
N GLY A 179 -11.00 -18.20 70.26
CA GLY A 179 -11.55 -19.53 70.04
C GLY A 179 -13.07 -19.50 69.90
N GLN A 180 -13.65 -20.63 69.49
CA GLN A 180 -15.10 -20.78 69.42
C GLN A 180 -15.71 -20.65 70.82
N ARG A 181 -16.94 -20.13 70.88
CA ARG A 181 -17.64 -19.85 72.13
C ARG A 181 -18.26 -21.16 72.62
N GLU A 182 -17.76 -21.71 73.74
CA GLU A 182 -18.38 -22.88 74.37
C GLU A 182 -19.61 -22.47 75.20
N GLU A 183 -19.61 -21.29 75.85
CA GLU A 183 -20.73 -20.79 76.68
C GLU A 183 -20.91 -19.26 76.64
N PRO A 184 -22.14 -18.72 76.76
CA PRO A 184 -22.39 -17.28 76.88
C PRO A 184 -21.98 -16.76 78.26
N GLY A 185 -20.95 -15.90 78.34
CA GLY A 185 -20.59 -15.16 79.57
C GLY A 185 -19.13 -15.31 80.01
N ARG A 186 -18.42 -16.36 79.57
CA ARG A 186 -16.97 -16.51 79.79
C ARG A 186 -16.14 -15.69 78.80
N ARG A 187 -14.99 -15.17 79.25
CA ARG A 187 -13.99 -14.52 78.38
C ARG A 187 -13.56 -15.51 77.29
N HIS A 188 -13.48 -15.07 76.04
CA HIS A 188 -13.04 -15.90 74.91
C HIS A 188 -11.66 -16.52 75.19
N GLN A 189 -11.57 -17.84 75.34
CA GLN A 189 -10.30 -18.55 75.32
C GLN A 189 -9.69 -18.42 73.92
N ARG A 190 -8.37 -18.16 73.82
CA ARG A 190 -7.68 -18.07 72.52
C ARG A 190 -7.64 -19.44 71.86
N CYS A 191 -7.64 -19.48 70.54
CA CYS A 191 -7.50 -20.71 69.76
C CYS A 191 -6.24 -21.48 70.17
N GLY A 192 -5.08 -20.83 70.26
CA GLY A 192 -3.86 -21.41 70.82
C GLY A 192 -3.21 -22.51 69.97
N TYR A 193 -3.79 -22.88 68.83
CA TYR A 193 -3.25 -23.87 67.90
C TYR A 193 -1.82 -23.52 67.50
N ARG A 194 -0.92 -24.51 67.49
CA ARG A 194 0.47 -24.34 67.06
C ARG A 194 0.52 -24.25 65.54
N LEU A 195 0.85 -23.08 65.00
CA LEU A 195 0.84 -22.84 63.56
C LEU A 195 1.95 -23.59 62.81
N SER A 196 2.99 -24.03 63.52
CA SER A 196 4.02 -24.94 63.00
C SER A 196 3.52 -26.36 62.70
N GLU A 197 2.36 -26.75 63.25
CA GLU A 197 1.77 -28.09 63.05
C GLU A 197 0.74 -28.12 61.90
N VAL A 198 0.56 -27.00 61.20
CA VAL A 198 -0.37 -26.91 60.06
C VAL A 198 0.20 -27.69 58.88
N ALA A 199 -0.59 -28.59 58.30
CA ALA A 199 -0.23 -29.28 57.06
C ALA A 199 -0.37 -28.31 55.86
N SER A 200 0.66 -28.26 55.01
CA SER A 200 0.64 -27.54 53.74
C SER A 200 1.31 -28.33 52.62
N ILE A 201 0.90 -28.07 51.38
CA ILE A 201 1.30 -28.84 50.18
C ILE A 201 2.79 -28.61 49.91
N GLU A 202 3.57 -29.70 49.94
CA GLU A 202 4.98 -29.72 49.54
C GLU A 202 5.11 -29.74 48.02
N LEU A 203 6.13 -29.06 47.51
CA LEU A 203 6.42 -28.91 46.09
C LEU A 203 7.80 -29.50 45.82
N GLY A 204 7.95 -30.24 44.72
CA GLY A 204 9.28 -30.68 44.26
C GLY A 204 10.18 -29.46 43.98
N SER A 205 11.49 -29.60 44.17
CA SER A 205 12.47 -28.49 44.04
C SER A 205 12.47 -27.82 42.65
N GLY A 206 12.04 -28.52 41.60
CA GLY A 206 11.88 -28.00 40.24
C GLY A 206 10.46 -27.56 39.86
N HIS A 207 9.53 -27.46 40.81
CA HIS A 207 8.13 -27.19 40.52
C HIS A 207 7.95 -25.78 39.93
N THR A 208 7.14 -25.68 38.87
CA THR A 208 6.75 -24.44 38.19
C THR A 208 6.26 -23.34 39.15
N LEU A 209 5.55 -23.71 40.22
CA LEU A 209 5.05 -22.75 41.21
C LEU A 209 6.16 -22.09 42.03
N LEU A 210 7.27 -22.79 42.30
CA LEU A 210 8.44 -22.21 42.96
C LEU A 210 9.16 -21.23 42.03
N THR A 211 9.27 -21.57 40.74
CA THR A 211 9.84 -20.67 39.72
C THR A 211 9.03 -19.38 39.62
N ALA A 212 7.69 -19.49 39.59
CA ALA A 212 6.79 -18.33 39.61
C ALA A 212 6.95 -17.50 40.90
N GLN A 213 7.07 -18.14 42.06
CA GLN A 213 7.27 -17.45 43.33
C GLN A 213 8.63 -16.73 43.38
N LYS A 214 9.69 -17.33 42.84
CA LYS A 214 11.02 -16.71 42.76
C LYS A 214 10.96 -15.43 41.93
N LEU A 215 10.36 -15.47 40.74
CA LEU A 215 10.15 -14.31 39.89
C LEU A 215 9.40 -13.18 40.63
N LEU A 216 8.30 -13.49 41.30
CA LEU A 216 7.53 -12.48 42.06
C LEU A 216 8.32 -11.87 43.22
N THR A 217 9.20 -12.65 43.84
CA THR A 217 10.08 -12.17 44.90
C THR A 217 11.10 -11.19 44.33
N GLU A 218 11.71 -11.52 43.19
CA GLU A 218 12.64 -10.64 42.48
C GLU A 218 11.97 -9.33 42.03
N ILE A 219 10.76 -9.40 41.46
CA ILE A 219 9.97 -8.21 41.09
C ILE A 219 9.72 -7.32 42.32
N ALA A 220 9.29 -7.91 43.44
CA ALA A 220 8.97 -7.17 44.65
C ALA A 220 10.19 -6.51 45.31
N GLU A 221 11.36 -7.16 45.25
CA GLU A 221 12.60 -6.67 45.87
C GLU A 221 13.41 -5.73 44.98
N ASN A 222 13.33 -5.85 43.64
CA ASN A 222 14.19 -5.10 42.73
C ASN A 222 13.48 -3.98 41.93
N ASP A 223 12.15 -3.86 42.03
CA ASP A 223 11.36 -2.94 41.19
C ASP A 223 11.58 -3.15 39.68
N SER A 224 11.77 -4.41 39.27
CA SER A 224 12.08 -4.79 37.89
C SER A 224 10.91 -5.57 37.27
N ALA A 225 10.61 -5.27 36.00
CA ALA A 225 9.69 -6.01 35.15
C ALA A 225 10.43 -6.76 34.03
N GLU A 226 11.59 -7.34 34.31
CA GLU A 226 12.44 -7.99 33.30
C GLU A 226 12.07 -9.45 33.05
N PHE A 227 10.85 -9.71 32.57
CA PHE A 227 10.44 -11.07 32.17
C PHE A 227 9.51 -11.08 30.94
N GLY A 228 9.59 -12.15 30.16
CA GLY A 228 8.71 -12.40 29.02
C GLY A 228 8.50 -11.18 28.12
N ILE A 229 7.24 -10.81 27.89
CA ILE A 229 6.89 -9.68 27.03
C ILE A 229 7.36 -8.32 27.57
N TYR A 230 7.60 -8.20 28.87
CA TYR A 230 8.11 -6.97 29.48
C TYR A 230 9.62 -6.80 29.28
N ALA A 231 10.37 -7.90 29.11
CA ALA A 231 11.79 -7.86 28.81
C ALA A 231 12.11 -7.30 27.41
N ILE A 232 11.12 -7.17 26.53
CA ILE A 232 11.28 -6.58 25.19
C ILE A 232 11.53 -5.06 25.28
N ALA A 233 10.99 -4.39 26.31
CA ALA A 233 11.17 -2.97 26.55
C ALA A 233 11.24 -2.68 28.07
N PRO A 234 12.30 -3.13 28.76
CA PRO A 234 12.34 -3.24 30.22
C PRO A 234 12.28 -1.88 30.95
N GLN A 235 12.59 -0.78 30.27
CA GLN A 235 12.52 0.58 30.84
C GLN A 235 11.18 1.29 30.62
N SER A 236 10.27 0.67 29.86
CA SER A 236 8.98 1.29 29.49
C SER A 236 7.86 1.00 30.50
N PHE A 237 8.05 0.03 31.40
CA PHE A 237 7.00 -0.44 32.32
C PHE A 237 7.56 -0.72 33.72
N SER A 238 6.82 -0.29 34.74
CA SER A 238 7.14 -0.51 36.15
C SER A 238 6.75 -1.92 36.65
N ALA A 239 7.34 -2.36 37.76
CA ALA A 239 6.94 -3.59 38.44
C ALA A 239 5.44 -3.60 38.78
N LEU A 240 4.90 -2.46 39.23
CA LEU A 240 3.47 -2.32 39.53
C LEU A 240 2.59 -2.55 38.30
N GLU A 241 2.95 -2.03 37.13
CA GLU A 241 2.21 -2.25 35.90
C GLU A 241 2.20 -3.72 35.47
N ALA A 242 3.36 -4.39 35.52
CA ALA A 242 3.45 -5.82 35.23
C ALA A 242 2.61 -6.66 36.20
N LEU A 243 2.65 -6.33 37.50
CA LEU A 243 1.83 -6.95 38.53
C LEU A 243 0.33 -6.62 38.35
N ALA A 244 -0.04 -5.45 37.84
CA ALA A 244 -1.43 -5.11 37.56
C ALA A 244 -2.01 -6.01 36.45
N ASP A 245 -1.24 -6.22 35.38
CA ASP A 245 -1.61 -7.09 34.27
C ASP A 245 -1.63 -8.55 34.69
N LEU A 246 -0.63 -9.02 35.44
CA LEU A 246 -0.59 -10.37 35.98
C LEU A 246 -1.83 -10.67 36.85
N ARG A 247 -2.19 -9.73 37.73
CA ARG A 247 -3.41 -9.82 38.55
C ARG A 247 -4.67 -9.88 37.68
N ALA A 248 -4.78 -8.99 36.70
CA ALA A 248 -5.96 -8.85 35.86
C ALA A 248 -6.19 -10.12 35.03
N LEU A 249 -5.12 -10.63 34.41
CA LEU A 249 -5.12 -11.86 33.64
C LEU A 249 -5.41 -13.08 34.51
N SER A 250 -4.70 -13.23 35.64
CA SER A 250 -4.91 -14.32 36.60
C SER A 250 -6.36 -14.38 37.10
N SER A 251 -6.91 -13.23 37.52
CA SER A 251 -8.29 -13.18 38.04
C SER A 251 -9.32 -13.56 36.98
N ARG A 252 -9.05 -13.25 35.70
CA ARG A 252 -9.95 -13.57 34.61
C ARG A 252 -9.86 -15.03 34.19
N LEU A 253 -8.64 -15.59 34.09
CA LEU A 253 -8.43 -17.01 33.81
C LEU A 253 -9.07 -17.90 34.89
N LEU A 254 -8.95 -17.52 36.17
CA LEU A 254 -9.60 -18.25 37.26
C LEU A 254 -11.14 -18.15 37.20
N ALA A 255 -11.69 -17.04 36.74
CA ALA A 255 -13.15 -16.88 36.60
C ALA A 255 -13.72 -17.72 35.45
N ASP A 256 -12.95 -17.93 34.38
CA ASP A 256 -13.35 -18.73 33.23
C ASP A 256 -12.98 -20.24 33.40
N ALA A 257 -12.18 -20.59 34.42
CA ALA A 257 -11.59 -21.92 34.62
C ALA A 257 -12.58 -23.08 34.69
N ALA A 258 -13.76 -22.86 35.28
CA ALA A 258 -14.81 -23.88 35.39
C ALA A 258 -15.26 -24.39 34.01
N ASP A 259 -15.22 -23.52 32.99
CA ASP A 259 -15.66 -23.81 31.64
C ASP A 259 -14.51 -23.88 30.61
N SER A 260 -13.26 -23.61 31.01
CA SER A 260 -12.14 -23.33 30.07
C SER A 260 -11.11 -24.42 29.88
N GLY A 261 -11.36 -25.67 30.30
CA GLY A 261 -10.39 -26.76 30.08
C GLY A 261 -9.00 -26.49 30.67
N LEU A 262 -8.90 -25.56 31.64
CA LEU A 262 -7.63 -25.04 32.19
C LEU A 262 -6.70 -26.18 32.67
N ALA A 263 -7.28 -27.25 33.23
CA ALA A 263 -6.56 -28.45 33.62
C ALA A 263 -5.70 -29.04 32.49
N ILE A 264 -6.20 -29.04 31.25
CA ILE A 264 -5.54 -29.65 30.09
C ILE A 264 -4.26 -28.88 29.74
N VAL A 265 -4.28 -27.56 29.94
CA VAL A 265 -3.22 -26.65 29.48
C VAL A 265 -2.16 -26.38 30.54
N LEU A 266 -2.52 -26.52 31.83
CA LEU A 266 -1.56 -26.34 32.92
C LEU A 266 -0.43 -27.38 32.86
N PRO A 267 0.81 -27.00 33.25
CA PRO A 267 1.91 -27.93 33.46
C PRO A 267 1.51 -29.10 34.37
N HIS A 268 2.08 -30.29 34.09
CA HIS A 268 1.67 -31.53 34.75
C HIS A 268 1.79 -31.46 36.29
N ASP A 269 2.88 -30.87 36.79
CA ASP A 269 3.14 -30.66 38.22
C ASP A 269 2.08 -29.76 38.90
N THR A 270 1.49 -28.83 38.15
CA THR A 270 0.53 -27.85 38.67
C THR A 270 -0.92 -28.37 38.59
N ARG A 271 -1.16 -29.37 37.73
CA ARG A 271 -2.49 -29.95 37.50
C ARG A 271 -3.04 -30.65 38.74
N GLU A 272 -2.22 -31.39 39.48
CA GLU A 272 -2.66 -32.09 40.68
C GLU A 272 -3.22 -31.11 41.73
N ILE A 273 -2.50 -30.00 41.94
CA ILE A 273 -2.93 -28.93 42.85
C ILE A 273 -4.23 -28.29 42.35
N TYR A 274 -4.36 -28.07 41.03
CA TYR A 274 -5.59 -27.57 40.43
C TYR A 274 -6.79 -28.48 40.70
N GLU A 275 -6.66 -29.79 40.48
CA GLU A 275 -7.74 -30.74 40.72
C GLU A 275 -8.18 -30.76 42.18
N GLY A 276 -7.23 -30.59 43.12
CA GLY A 276 -7.52 -30.49 44.55
C GLY A 276 -8.28 -29.22 44.97
N VAL A 277 -8.20 -28.14 44.19
CA VAL A 277 -8.81 -26.84 44.54
C VAL A 277 -9.87 -26.33 43.56
N LYS A 278 -10.16 -27.08 42.49
CA LYS A 278 -11.15 -26.68 41.47
C LYS A 278 -12.53 -26.37 42.06
N GLY A 279 -12.95 -27.11 43.09
CA GLY A 279 -14.24 -26.88 43.79
C GLY A 279 -14.26 -25.62 44.66
N ALA A 280 -13.10 -25.02 44.94
CA ALA A 280 -12.95 -23.78 45.68
C ALA A 280 -12.73 -22.56 44.76
N LEU A 281 -12.74 -22.75 43.44
CA LEU A 281 -12.60 -21.66 42.48
C LEU A 281 -13.82 -20.73 42.53
N PRO A 282 -13.64 -19.42 42.29
CA PRO A 282 -14.76 -18.49 42.30
C PRO A 282 -15.71 -18.78 41.13
N GLU A 283 -16.95 -19.18 41.40
CA GLU A 283 -18.02 -19.09 40.40
C GLU A 283 -18.30 -17.60 40.12
N VAL A 284 -18.15 -17.15 38.87
CA VAL A 284 -18.44 -15.74 38.52
C VAL A 284 -19.35 -15.66 37.30
N ALA A 285 -20.64 -15.50 37.56
CA ALA A 285 -21.57 -14.86 36.64
C ALA A 285 -21.43 -13.33 36.76
N GLY A 286 -20.55 -12.73 35.96
CA GLY A 286 -20.45 -11.27 35.79
C GLY A 286 -19.74 -10.50 36.93
N ALA A 287 -18.72 -9.73 36.53
CA ALA A 287 -17.85 -8.88 37.35
C ALA A 287 -16.86 -9.63 38.27
N VAL A 288 -15.57 -9.55 37.91
CA VAL A 288 -14.42 -10.06 38.66
C VAL A 288 -14.52 -9.63 40.14
N PRO A 289 -14.66 -10.57 41.10
CA PRO A 289 -14.78 -10.20 42.49
C PRO A 289 -13.38 -9.83 43.03
N ALA A 290 -12.99 -8.57 42.84
CA ALA A 290 -11.78 -7.96 43.42
C ALA A 290 -11.71 -8.00 44.96
N ARG A 291 -12.67 -8.63 45.65
CA ARG A 291 -12.84 -8.63 47.10
C ARG A 291 -12.52 -9.95 47.81
N ARG A 292 -12.42 -11.10 47.12
CA ARG A 292 -12.11 -12.38 47.77
C ARG A 292 -10.60 -12.55 47.92
N SER A 293 -10.14 -12.77 49.15
CA SER A 293 -8.78 -13.28 49.39
C SER A 293 -8.73 -14.72 48.88
N LEU A 294 -8.05 -14.93 47.76
CA LEU A 294 -7.78 -16.26 47.23
C LEU A 294 -6.86 -17.01 48.20
N THR A 295 -7.08 -18.32 48.35
CA THR A 295 -6.13 -19.20 49.02
C THR A 295 -4.82 -19.25 48.23
N ALA A 296 -3.71 -19.59 48.88
CA ALA A 296 -2.40 -19.72 48.26
C ALA A 296 -2.43 -20.67 47.05
N PRO A 297 -3.06 -21.87 47.10
CA PRO A 297 -3.11 -22.75 45.92
C PRO A 297 -3.90 -22.14 44.75
N VAL A 298 -5.10 -21.58 44.99
CA VAL A 298 -5.92 -20.98 43.93
C VAL A 298 -5.20 -19.81 43.28
N GLN A 299 -4.53 -18.98 44.09
CA GLN A 299 -3.75 -17.87 43.57
C GLN A 299 -2.52 -18.35 42.78
N ALA A 300 -1.81 -19.37 43.28
CA ALA A 300 -0.64 -19.94 42.64
C ALA A 300 -0.98 -20.45 41.22
N ILE A 301 -2.09 -21.16 41.08
CA ILE A 301 -2.62 -21.63 39.79
C ILE A 301 -2.89 -20.46 38.85
N GLY A 302 -3.62 -19.44 39.32
CA GLY A 302 -3.97 -18.30 38.48
C GLY A 302 -2.73 -17.51 38.04
N ILE A 303 -1.72 -17.39 38.90
CA ILE A 303 -0.44 -16.76 38.57
C ILE A 303 0.32 -17.60 37.56
N ALA A 304 0.42 -18.92 37.76
CA ALA A 304 1.11 -19.82 36.84
C ALA A 304 0.51 -19.77 35.43
N ALA A 305 -0.82 -19.83 35.32
CA ALA A 305 -1.52 -19.69 34.04
C ALA A 305 -1.28 -18.33 33.39
N ALA A 306 -1.27 -17.25 34.17
CA ALA A 306 -1.02 -15.91 33.64
C ALA A 306 0.46 -15.71 33.23
N LEU A 307 1.42 -16.31 33.94
CA LEU A 307 2.84 -16.30 33.59
C LEU A 307 3.14 -17.15 32.35
N GLN A 308 2.37 -18.20 32.07
CA GLN A 308 2.49 -18.94 30.80
C GLN A 308 2.22 -18.03 29.59
N VAL A 309 1.33 -17.03 29.74
CA VAL A 309 1.03 -16.03 28.71
C VAL A 309 2.04 -14.90 28.72
N LEU A 310 2.24 -14.24 29.87
CA LEU A 310 3.09 -13.05 29.98
C LEU A 310 4.58 -13.37 29.86
N GLY A 311 4.98 -14.62 30.13
CA GLY A 311 6.34 -15.13 30.02
C GLY A 311 6.82 -15.39 28.60
N GLN A 312 5.96 -15.25 27.58
CA GLN A 312 6.34 -15.42 26.17
C GLN A 312 7.24 -14.29 25.69
N SER A 313 8.07 -14.55 24.69
CA SER A 313 9.03 -13.58 24.12
C SER A 313 8.45 -12.66 23.04
N ASP A 314 7.19 -12.88 22.64
CA ASP A 314 6.51 -12.13 21.58
C ASP A 314 4.98 -12.06 21.86
N TYR A 315 4.34 -11.00 21.37
CA TYR A 315 2.91 -10.72 21.58
C TYR A 315 1.97 -11.69 20.84
N HIS A 316 2.37 -12.21 19.67
CA HIS A 316 1.57 -13.22 18.98
C HIS A 316 1.70 -14.59 19.66
N ALA A 317 2.88 -14.94 20.17
CA ALA A 317 3.08 -16.12 21.01
C ALA A 317 2.21 -16.05 22.28
N ALA A 318 2.28 -14.93 23.01
CA ALA A 318 1.41 -14.67 24.17
C ALA A 318 -0.08 -14.75 23.80
N GLY A 319 -0.48 -14.17 22.67
CA GLY A 319 -1.87 -14.22 22.20
C GLY A 319 -2.35 -15.64 21.89
N ARG A 320 -1.51 -16.48 21.27
CA ARG A 320 -1.81 -17.89 21.03
C ARG A 320 -1.98 -18.67 22.33
N GLU A 321 -1.08 -18.48 23.29
CA GLU A 321 -1.18 -19.10 24.62
C GLU A 321 -2.47 -18.66 25.34
N LEU A 322 -2.80 -17.37 25.31
CA LEU A 322 -4.06 -16.88 25.89
C LEU A 322 -5.27 -17.52 25.21
N ARG A 323 -5.29 -17.58 23.88
CA ARG A 323 -6.37 -18.24 23.12
C ARG A 323 -6.50 -19.71 23.52
N HIS A 324 -5.39 -20.42 23.67
CA HIS A 324 -5.36 -21.82 24.05
C HIS A 324 -5.92 -22.02 25.47
N LEU A 325 -5.57 -21.16 26.43
CA LEU A 325 -6.05 -21.22 27.81
C LEU A 325 -7.54 -20.92 27.99
N VAL A 326 -8.14 -20.12 27.10
CA VAL A 326 -9.58 -19.77 27.17
C VAL A 326 -10.43 -20.53 26.13
N ALA A 327 -9.81 -21.43 25.36
CA ALA A 327 -10.46 -22.16 24.30
C ALA A 327 -11.71 -22.90 24.84
N ALA A 328 -12.80 -22.78 24.10
CA ALA A 328 -14.03 -23.52 24.31
C ALA A 328 -14.31 -24.39 23.08
N ALA A 329 -15.16 -25.41 23.24
CA ALA A 329 -15.65 -26.19 22.11
C ALA A 329 -16.36 -25.32 21.06
N ASP A 330 -17.07 -24.27 21.52
CA ASP A 330 -17.69 -23.26 20.65
C ASP A 330 -16.74 -22.05 20.44
N PRO A 331 -16.34 -21.73 19.19
CA PRO A 331 -15.56 -20.53 18.88
C PRO A 331 -16.22 -19.22 19.32
N SER A 332 -17.56 -19.14 19.32
CA SER A 332 -18.30 -17.96 19.80
C SER A 332 -18.07 -17.73 21.29
N GLU A 333 -18.05 -18.79 22.08
CA GLU A 333 -17.80 -18.72 23.51
C GLU A 333 -16.34 -18.34 23.80
N THR A 334 -15.40 -18.88 23.02
CA THR A 334 -13.98 -18.45 23.07
C THR A 334 -13.86 -16.95 22.83
N LEU A 335 -14.56 -16.41 21.82
CA LEU A 335 -14.55 -14.99 21.52
C LEU A 335 -15.19 -14.14 22.64
N LYS A 336 -16.28 -14.61 23.27
CA LYS A 336 -16.88 -13.93 24.42
C LYS A 336 -15.89 -13.85 25.60
N ARG A 337 -15.16 -14.92 25.87
CA ARG A 337 -14.14 -14.94 26.92
C ARG A 337 -13.03 -13.93 26.65
N LEU A 338 -12.47 -13.94 25.43
CA LEU A 338 -11.43 -13.02 24.97
C LEU A 338 -11.87 -11.55 25.00
N THR A 339 -13.09 -11.25 24.55
CA THR A 339 -13.63 -9.88 24.56
C THR A 339 -14.02 -9.39 25.96
N GLY A 340 -14.28 -10.31 26.90
CA GLY A 340 -14.51 -9.98 28.32
C GLY A 340 -13.32 -9.28 28.98
N PHE A 341 -12.09 -9.56 28.53
CA PHE A 341 -10.87 -8.90 29.01
C PHE A 341 -10.82 -7.40 28.70
N HIS A 342 -11.59 -6.92 27.72
CA HIS A 342 -11.62 -5.50 27.35
C HIS A 342 -12.22 -4.59 28.44
N ARG A 343 -12.93 -5.17 29.42
CA ARG A 343 -13.52 -4.46 30.56
C ARG A 343 -12.56 -4.31 31.75
N LEU A 344 -11.33 -4.82 31.61
CA LEU A 344 -10.30 -4.68 32.64
C LEU A 344 -9.79 -3.23 32.68
N HIS A 345 -9.82 -2.62 33.85
CA HIS A 345 -9.30 -1.27 34.08
C HIS A 345 -7.89 -1.33 34.66
N GLY A 346 -7.04 -0.35 34.30
CA GLY A 346 -5.67 -0.27 34.79
C GLY A 346 -4.75 -1.36 34.23
N ILE A 347 -5.01 -1.81 33.00
CA ILE A 347 -4.13 -2.72 32.26
C ILE A 347 -3.19 -1.94 31.35
N THR A 348 -2.03 -2.51 31.04
CA THR A 348 -1.07 -1.87 30.14
C THR A 348 -1.48 -2.03 28.67
N PRO A 349 -0.89 -1.22 27.77
CA PRO A 349 -0.97 -1.46 26.33
C PRO A 349 -0.48 -2.84 25.90
N LEU A 350 0.44 -3.47 26.64
CA LEU A 350 0.97 -4.80 26.32
C LEU A 350 -0.09 -5.89 26.49
N LEU A 351 -0.77 -5.93 27.65
CA LEU A 351 -1.86 -6.90 27.85
C LEU A 351 -3.02 -6.61 26.89
N SER A 352 -3.27 -5.35 26.53
CA SER A 352 -4.24 -5.00 25.49
C SER A 352 -3.84 -5.57 24.12
N ALA A 353 -2.56 -5.54 23.77
CA ALA A 353 -2.04 -6.13 22.52
C ALA A 353 -2.19 -7.66 22.52
N ILE A 354 -1.86 -8.33 23.62
CA ILE A 354 -2.05 -9.79 23.79
C ILE A 354 -3.51 -10.19 23.58
N GLN A 355 -4.45 -9.41 24.13
CA GLN A 355 -5.87 -9.67 23.95
C GLN A 355 -6.29 -9.57 22.48
N LEU A 356 -5.70 -8.65 21.71
CA LEU A 356 -5.99 -8.48 20.29
C LEU A 356 -5.39 -9.60 19.44
N THR A 357 -4.13 -9.98 19.68
CA THR A 357 -3.47 -11.11 18.97
C THR A 357 -4.15 -12.44 19.32
N ALA A 358 -4.65 -12.59 20.55
CA ALA A 358 -5.47 -13.75 20.92
C ALA A 358 -6.76 -13.87 20.09
N GLN A 359 -7.29 -12.79 19.51
CA GLN A 359 -8.48 -12.81 18.65
C GLN A 359 -8.17 -13.00 17.16
N GLU A 360 -6.89 -12.98 16.75
CA GLU A 360 -6.45 -12.92 15.35
C GLU A 360 -7.18 -13.87 14.39
N SER A 361 -7.33 -15.17 14.73
CA SER A 361 -7.99 -16.15 13.84
C SER A 361 -9.51 -15.97 13.72
N MET A 362 -10.12 -15.20 14.61
CA MET A 362 -11.56 -14.93 14.64
C MET A 362 -11.89 -13.57 13.99
N LEU A 363 -10.86 -12.76 13.74
CA LEU A 363 -10.99 -11.43 13.17
C LEU A 363 -10.99 -11.48 11.65
N ARG A 364 -11.88 -10.70 11.04
CA ARG A 364 -11.89 -10.49 9.59
C ARG A 364 -10.64 -9.69 9.21
N PRO A 365 -10.09 -9.87 7.98
CA PRO A 365 -8.93 -9.10 7.53
C PRO A 365 -9.04 -7.57 7.72
N SER A 366 -10.24 -7.00 7.50
CA SER A 366 -10.48 -5.58 7.76
C SER A 366 -10.28 -5.19 9.22
N ASP A 367 -10.72 -6.03 10.17
CA ASP A 367 -10.60 -5.77 11.60
C ASP A 367 -9.17 -5.98 12.07
N GLN A 368 -8.43 -6.92 11.48
CA GLN A 368 -7.01 -7.09 11.73
C GLN A 368 -6.20 -5.83 11.37
N LEU A 369 -6.54 -5.14 10.26
CA LEU A 369 -5.95 -3.84 9.92
C LEU A 369 -6.36 -2.73 10.88
N ARG A 370 -7.63 -2.70 11.31
CA ARG A 370 -8.09 -1.72 12.31
C ARG A 370 -7.34 -1.85 13.63
N TYR A 371 -7.08 -3.09 14.06
CA TYR A 371 -6.34 -3.37 15.29
C TYR A 371 -4.82 -3.39 15.11
N ARG A 372 -4.33 -3.08 13.89
CA ARG A 372 -2.90 -3.05 13.56
C ARG A 372 -2.19 -4.33 14.03
N LEU A 373 -2.80 -5.51 13.84
CA LEU A 373 -2.27 -6.77 14.38
C LEU A 373 -0.83 -7.08 13.95
N PRO A 374 -0.37 -6.77 12.72
CA PRO A 374 1.03 -6.96 12.33
C PRO A 374 2.02 -5.92 12.89
N ALA A 375 1.55 -4.87 13.59
CA ALA A 375 2.44 -3.88 14.19
C ALA A 375 3.27 -4.54 15.30
N PHE A 376 4.42 -3.95 15.60
CA PHE A 376 5.21 -4.38 16.76
C PHE A 376 4.38 -4.39 18.04
N LEU A 377 3.55 -3.37 18.26
CA LEU A 377 2.59 -3.34 19.36
C LEU A 377 1.16 -3.18 18.81
N PRO A 378 0.40 -4.28 18.68
CA PRO A 378 -1.00 -4.25 18.26
C PRO A 378 -1.84 -3.33 19.14
N SER A 379 -2.71 -2.55 18.51
CA SER A 379 -3.40 -1.45 19.20
C SER A 379 -4.80 -1.24 18.66
N ARG A 380 -5.74 -0.89 19.54
CA ARG A 380 -7.06 -0.46 19.10
C ARG A 380 -7.00 0.83 18.29
N PRO A 381 -7.96 1.06 17.38
CA PRO A 381 -8.08 2.33 16.71
C PRO A 381 -8.10 3.51 17.66
N SER A 382 -7.37 4.56 17.27
CA SER A 382 -7.29 5.81 18.03
C SER A 382 -8.69 6.31 18.40
N PRO A 383 -8.92 6.72 19.66
CA PRO A 383 -10.18 7.36 20.03
C PRO A 383 -10.31 8.74 19.38
N ARG A 384 -9.20 9.38 19.00
CA ARG A 384 -9.18 10.61 18.22
C ARG A 384 -9.48 10.24 16.77
N GLY A 385 -10.67 10.61 16.29
CA GLY A 385 -11.07 10.42 14.88
C GLY A 385 -10.23 11.29 13.93
N GLY A 386 -10.48 11.16 12.62
CA GLY A 386 -9.85 12.01 11.59
C GLY A 386 -8.55 11.47 11.01
N LEU A 387 -8.02 10.33 11.48
CA LEU A 387 -6.82 9.73 10.88
C LEU A 387 -7.04 9.33 9.41
N ALA A 388 -8.21 8.78 9.08
CA ALA A 388 -8.57 8.50 7.69
C ALA A 388 -8.66 9.79 6.86
N ASP A 389 -9.12 10.90 7.45
CA ASP A 389 -9.18 12.20 6.75
C ASP A 389 -7.77 12.69 6.39
N LEU A 390 -6.84 12.65 7.34
CA LEU A 390 -5.45 13.02 7.11
C LEU A 390 -4.80 12.15 6.01
N ARG A 391 -5.01 10.83 6.07
CA ARG A 391 -4.43 9.91 5.08
C ARG A 391 -5.01 10.06 3.69
N VAL A 392 -6.25 10.52 3.54
CA VAL A 392 -6.83 10.77 2.20
C VAL A 392 -6.02 11.82 1.45
N HIS A 393 -5.42 12.81 2.12
CA HIS A 393 -4.47 13.75 1.48
C HIS A 393 -3.18 13.07 1.03
N LYS A 394 -2.73 12.04 1.75
CA LYS A 394 -1.43 11.37 1.53
C LYS A 394 -1.50 10.13 0.62
N VAL A 395 -2.70 9.61 0.33
CA VAL A 395 -2.90 8.34 -0.39
C VAL A 395 -3.65 8.57 -1.72
N PRO A 396 -3.14 8.05 -2.85
CA PRO A 396 -3.85 8.10 -4.13
C PRO A 396 -5.07 7.17 -4.14
N SER A 397 -6.07 7.45 -4.98
CA SER A 397 -7.23 6.56 -5.13
C SER A 397 -6.85 5.20 -5.70
N CYS A 398 -5.88 5.15 -6.62
CA CYS A 398 -5.23 3.94 -7.08
C CYS A 398 -3.83 3.85 -6.46
N PHE A 399 -3.60 2.80 -5.67
CA PHE A 399 -2.33 2.54 -4.99
C PHE A 399 -1.11 2.72 -5.89
N TRP A 400 0.03 3.07 -5.30
CA TRP A 400 1.27 3.29 -6.04
C TRP A 400 1.64 2.08 -6.90
N PRO A 401 1.98 2.25 -8.19
CA PRO A 401 2.20 1.13 -9.10
C PRO A 401 3.29 0.16 -8.62
N GLY A 402 4.43 0.65 -8.12
CA GLY A 402 5.51 -0.20 -7.62
C GLY A 402 5.09 -1.07 -6.46
N TRP A 403 4.52 -0.44 -5.43
CA TRP A 403 3.96 -1.14 -4.27
C TRP A 403 2.84 -2.11 -4.65
N SER A 404 2.03 -1.78 -5.65
CA SER A 404 0.99 -2.69 -6.10
C SER A 404 1.55 -3.96 -6.74
N VAL A 405 2.67 -3.87 -7.46
CA VAL A 405 3.37 -5.05 -8.01
C VAL A 405 4.00 -5.87 -6.87
N LEU A 406 4.69 -5.20 -5.94
CA LEU A 406 5.33 -5.84 -4.78
C LEU A 406 4.34 -6.65 -3.93
N LEU A 407 3.11 -6.15 -3.78
CA LEU A 407 2.04 -6.75 -2.98
C LEU A 407 1.07 -7.62 -3.79
N SER A 408 1.26 -7.73 -5.11
CA SER A 408 0.41 -8.57 -5.96
C SER A 408 0.75 -10.05 -5.79
N PRO A 409 -0.21 -10.97 -6.01
CA PRO A 409 0.09 -12.39 -6.14
C PRO A 409 1.09 -12.67 -7.29
N PRO A 410 1.85 -13.77 -7.26
CA PRO A 410 2.81 -14.12 -8.32
C PRO A 410 2.20 -14.21 -9.72
N GLN A 411 0.98 -14.74 -9.82
CA GLN A 411 0.20 -14.81 -11.06
C GLN A 411 -0.32 -13.43 -11.55
N GLY A 412 -0.03 -12.36 -10.81
CA GLY A 412 -0.53 -11.02 -11.03
C GLY A 412 -1.93 -10.79 -10.45
N ALA A 413 -2.27 -9.52 -10.24
CA ALA A 413 -3.61 -9.08 -9.89
C ALA A 413 -4.18 -8.17 -10.99
N TYR A 414 -5.50 -8.14 -11.10
CA TYR A 414 -6.16 -7.17 -11.98
C TYR A 414 -6.04 -5.77 -11.39
N SER A 415 -5.03 -5.02 -11.85
CA SER A 415 -4.59 -3.71 -11.36
C SER A 415 -5.74 -2.72 -11.12
N ARG A 416 -6.73 -2.67 -12.02
CA ARG A 416 -7.90 -1.78 -11.92
C ARG A 416 -8.77 -2.01 -10.68
N THR A 417 -8.83 -3.24 -10.18
CA THR A 417 -9.57 -3.55 -8.95
C THR A 417 -8.66 -3.56 -7.73
N PHE A 418 -7.45 -4.12 -7.89
CA PHE A 418 -6.54 -4.36 -6.79
C PHE A 418 -6.00 -3.06 -6.18
N ARG A 419 -5.54 -2.12 -7.01
CA ARG A 419 -4.95 -0.85 -6.56
C ARG A 419 -5.94 0.00 -5.75
N PRO A 420 -7.18 0.26 -6.21
CA PRO A 420 -8.18 0.92 -5.37
C PRO A 420 -8.46 0.26 -4.03
N CYS A 421 -8.50 -1.07 -4.00
CA CYS A 421 -8.76 -1.81 -2.75
C CYS A 421 -7.59 -1.68 -1.77
N LEU A 422 -6.33 -1.68 -2.24
CA LEU A 422 -5.17 -1.44 -1.38
C LEU A 422 -5.16 -0.02 -0.80
N SER A 423 -5.47 1.01 -1.59
CA SER A 423 -5.59 2.39 -1.07
C SER A 423 -6.64 2.50 0.03
N ALA A 424 -7.83 1.92 -0.18
CA ALA A 424 -8.88 1.89 0.82
C ALA A 424 -8.48 1.09 2.07
N SER A 425 -7.72 0.01 1.91
CA SER A 425 -7.22 -0.81 3.02
C SER A 425 -6.12 -0.10 3.82
N LEU A 426 -5.23 0.66 3.17
CA LEU A 426 -4.22 1.48 3.82
C LEU A 426 -4.85 2.61 4.66
N ALA A 427 -5.86 3.29 4.12
CA ALA A 427 -6.59 4.33 4.84
C ALA A 427 -7.43 3.77 6.02
N LEU A 428 -7.72 2.46 6.04
CA LEU A 428 -8.45 1.78 7.12
C LEU A 428 -7.58 1.47 8.35
N VAL A 429 -6.27 1.32 8.18
CA VAL A 429 -5.36 0.85 9.24
C VAL A 429 -5.45 1.73 10.49
N GLY A 430 -5.74 1.15 11.65
CA GLY A 430 -5.82 1.92 12.90
C GLY A 430 -7.00 2.90 13.03
N THR A 431 -7.99 2.88 12.13
CA THR A 431 -9.15 3.80 12.16
C THR A 431 -10.44 3.12 12.60
N ARG A 432 -11.40 3.91 13.11
CA ARG A 432 -12.78 3.48 13.41
C ARG A 432 -13.74 3.72 12.25
N ASP A 433 -13.28 4.37 11.18
CA ASP A 433 -14.12 4.82 10.08
C ASP A 433 -14.71 3.66 9.29
N ASP A 434 -15.96 3.77 8.85
CA ASP A 434 -16.58 2.76 7.99
C ASP A 434 -15.91 2.75 6.62
N LEU A 435 -15.63 1.56 6.09
CA LEU A 435 -14.93 1.42 4.81
C LEU A 435 -15.70 2.10 3.65
N ARG A 436 -17.03 2.21 3.72
CA ARG A 436 -17.84 2.97 2.73
C ARG A 436 -17.47 4.45 2.73
N VAL A 437 -17.24 5.03 3.91
CA VAL A 437 -16.83 6.43 4.07
C VAL A 437 -15.44 6.63 3.47
N ILE A 438 -14.50 5.73 3.79
CA ILE A 438 -13.14 5.75 3.23
C ILE A 438 -13.17 5.66 1.70
N THR A 439 -13.92 4.71 1.13
CA THR A 439 -14.01 4.55 -0.33
C THR A 439 -14.60 5.78 -1.02
N ARG A 440 -15.55 6.47 -0.37
CA ARG A 440 -16.14 7.71 -0.90
C ARG A 440 -15.12 8.84 -0.93
N ARG A 441 -14.35 9.00 0.15
CA ARG A 441 -13.28 10.03 0.26
C ARG A 441 -12.16 9.80 -0.75
N LEU A 442 -11.86 8.55 -1.09
CA LEU A 442 -10.95 8.18 -2.17
C LEU A 442 -11.59 8.24 -3.57
N GLY A 443 -12.66 9.02 -3.77
CA GLY A 443 -13.26 9.24 -5.10
C GLY A 443 -14.16 8.10 -5.60
N SER A 444 -14.65 7.23 -4.72
CA SER A 444 -15.59 6.13 -5.05
C SER A 444 -15.09 5.15 -6.14
N VAL A 445 -13.77 5.00 -6.24
CA VAL A 445 -13.10 4.12 -7.23
C VAL A 445 -13.24 2.62 -6.93
N THR A 446 -13.68 2.28 -5.72
CA THR A 446 -13.98 0.92 -5.27
C THR A 446 -15.14 0.95 -4.27
N THR A 447 -15.59 -0.22 -3.84
CA THR A 447 -16.66 -0.38 -2.86
C THR A 447 -16.18 -1.17 -1.65
N ARG A 448 -16.92 -1.06 -0.54
CA ARG A 448 -16.69 -1.89 0.66
C ARG A 448 -16.71 -3.38 0.32
N GLN A 449 -17.68 -3.81 -0.50
CA GLN A 449 -17.86 -5.22 -0.89
C GLN A 449 -16.66 -5.72 -1.69
N MET A 450 -16.20 -4.94 -2.67
CA MET A 450 -15.06 -5.30 -3.49
C MET A 450 -13.76 -5.34 -2.66
N THR A 451 -13.54 -4.33 -1.83
CA THR A 451 -12.36 -4.28 -0.95
C THR A 451 -12.34 -5.46 0.01
N SER A 452 -13.46 -5.75 0.67
CA SER A 452 -13.58 -6.92 1.55
C SER A 452 -13.30 -8.23 0.80
N LYS A 453 -13.77 -8.37 -0.44
CA LYS A 453 -13.52 -9.56 -1.27
C LYS A 453 -12.04 -9.71 -1.61
N VAL A 454 -11.35 -8.62 -1.97
CA VAL A 454 -9.90 -8.63 -2.24
C VAL A 454 -9.12 -9.05 -0.99
N LEU A 455 -9.46 -8.51 0.19
CA LEU A 455 -8.81 -8.89 1.44
C LEU A 455 -9.01 -10.37 1.78
N GLN A 456 -10.23 -10.90 1.57
CA GLN A 456 -10.52 -12.33 1.74
C GLN A 456 -9.74 -13.22 0.78
N LEU A 457 -9.58 -12.79 -0.48
CA LEU A 457 -8.78 -13.52 -1.47
C LEU A 457 -7.29 -13.56 -1.09
N LEU A 458 -6.73 -12.44 -0.64
CA LEU A 458 -5.35 -12.37 -0.13
C LEU A 458 -5.15 -13.30 1.07
N HIS A 459 -6.15 -13.38 1.95
CA HIS A 459 -6.15 -14.31 3.08
C HIS A 459 -6.19 -15.79 2.63
N ALA A 460 -7.09 -16.13 1.69
CA ALA A 460 -7.19 -17.48 1.15
C ALA A 460 -5.91 -17.94 0.42
N GLN A 461 -5.18 -17.02 -0.19
CA GLN A 461 -3.93 -17.29 -0.92
C GLN A 461 -2.67 -17.25 -0.04
N ARG A 462 -2.81 -17.13 1.30
CA ARG A 462 -1.69 -17.03 2.26
C ARG A 462 -0.77 -15.81 2.06
N LEU A 463 -1.20 -14.81 1.29
CA LEU A 463 -0.45 -13.55 1.08
C LEU A 463 -0.77 -12.49 2.14
N TRP A 464 -1.76 -12.74 2.98
CA TRP A 464 -2.28 -11.75 3.91
C TRP A 464 -1.28 -11.27 4.96
N ALA A 465 -0.42 -12.16 5.48
CA ALA A 465 0.60 -11.76 6.46
C ALA A 465 1.54 -10.69 5.87
N VAL A 466 2.04 -10.91 4.65
CA VAL A 466 2.90 -9.96 3.94
C VAL A 466 2.16 -8.64 3.67
N VAL A 467 0.96 -8.71 3.07
CA VAL A 467 0.23 -7.51 2.66
C VAL A 467 -0.21 -6.69 3.86
N SER A 468 -0.73 -7.32 4.91
CA SER A 468 -1.15 -6.60 6.12
C SER A 468 0.01 -5.95 6.84
N THR A 469 1.18 -6.61 6.92
CA THR A 469 2.40 -6.03 7.48
C THR A 469 2.86 -4.81 6.67
N ALA A 470 2.90 -4.92 5.34
CA ALA A 470 3.25 -3.81 4.48
C ALA A 470 2.29 -2.62 4.63
N LEU A 471 0.98 -2.87 4.67
CA LEU A 471 -0.02 -1.82 4.86
C LEU A 471 0.11 -1.12 6.23
N VAL A 472 0.43 -1.87 7.30
CA VAL A 472 0.67 -1.28 8.62
C VAL A 472 1.94 -0.43 8.64
N ARG A 473 3.05 -0.92 8.08
CA ARG A 473 4.29 -0.14 8.01
C ARG A 473 4.15 1.12 7.16
N LEU A 474 3.44 1.02 6.02
CA LEU A 474 3.10 2.18 5.19
C LEU A 474 2.24 3.18 5.95
N ALA A 475 1.24 2.71 6.70
CA ALA A 475 0.38 3.57 7.51
C ALA A 475 1.21 4.34 8.56
N ASP A 476 2.11 3.64 9.27
CA ASP A 476 2.99 4.24 10.27
C ASP A 476 3.94 5.27 9.64
N TYR A 477 4.49 4.97 8.46
CA TYR A 477 5.33 5.91 7.71
C TYR A 477 4.57 7.19 7.33
N LEU A 478 3.36 7.07 6.76
CA LEU A 478 2.56 8.21 6.33
C LEU A 478 2.05 9.08 7.50
N ASP A 479 1.82 8.46 8.65
CA ASP A 479 1.41 9.18 9.85
C ASP A 479 2.58 9.97 10.46
N ALA A 480 3.80 9.45 10.34
CA ALA A 480 5.02 10.07 10.89
C ALA A 480 5.69 11.09 9.94
N HIS A 481 5.40 11.05 8.64
CA HIS A 481 6.07 11.88 7.63
C HIS A 481 5.09 12.69 6.78
N GLU A 482 5.49 13.89 6.38
CA GLU A 482 4.82 14.64 5.32
C GLU A 482 5.16 14.05 3.95
N VAL A 483 4.19 14.09 3.04
CA VAL A 483 4.36 13.59 1.67
C VAL A 483 4.31 14.77 0.69
N PRO A 484 5.05 14.69 -0.42
CA PRO A 484 5.22 15.85 -1.30
C PRO A 484 4.03 16.10 -2.24
N ILE A 485 3.00 15.24 -2.23
CA ILE A 485 1.81 15.36 -3.07
C ILE A 485 0.56 15.37 -2.19
N ASP A 486 -0.27 16.41 -2.30
CA ASP A 486 -1.64 16.36 -1.78
C ASP A 486 -2.57 15.69 -2.82
N TYR A 487 -2.79 14.39 -2.65
CA TYR A 487 -3.64 13.62 -3.54
C TYR A 487 -5.11 14.02 -3.45
N GLN A 488 -5.58 14.54 -2.32
CA GLN A 488 -6.96 15.01 -2.21
C GLN A 488 -7.18 16.24 -3.07
N ARG A 489 -6.24 17.19 -3.02
CA ARG A 489 -6.25 18.35 -3.92
C ARG A 489 -6.19 17.93 -5.38
N ARG A 490 -5.26 17.04 -5.75
CA ARG A 490 -5.11 16.59 -7.14
C ARG A 490 -6.33 15.88 -7.72
N ARG A 491 -7.11 15.17 -6.89
CA ARG A 491 -8.37 14.53 -7.32
C ARG A 491 -9.47 15.50 -7.70
N MET A 492 -9.42 16.72 -7.15
CA MET A 492 -10.46 17.74 -7.32
C MET A 492 -10.17 18.71 -8.47
N LEU A 493 -9.02 18.58 -9.15
CA LEU A 493 -8.66 19.41 -10.31
C LEU A 493 -9.50 19.07 -11.55
N ASP A 494 -9.68 20.05 -12.44
CA ASP A 494 -10.32 19.84 -13.74
C ASP A 494 -9.28 19.45 -14.80
N TYR A 495 -9.36 18.20 -15.26
CA TYR A 495 -8.44 17.64 -16.26
C TYR A 495 -8.93 17.75 -17.70
N THR A 496 -9.99 18.52 -17.97
CA THR A 496 -10.60 18.60 -19.30
C THR A 496 -9.59 19.03 -20.38
N ASP A 497 -8.74 20.02 -20.08
CA ASP A 497 -7.74 20.53 -21.04
C ASP A 497 -6.36 19.86 -20.92
N LEU A 498 -6.28 18.68 -20.28
CA LEU A 498 -5.03 17.96 -20.08
C LEU A 498 -4.40 17.55 -21.43
N LEU A 499 -3.16 17.98 -21.64
CA LEU A 499 -2.33 17.68 -22.82
C LEU A 499 -3.06 18.02 -24.15
N PRO A 500 -3.06 19.30 -24.57
CA PRO A 500 -3.60 19.72 -25.86
C PRO A 500 -2.97 18.97 -27.04
N GLU A 501 -3.71 18.78 -28.12
CA GLU A 501 -3.21 18.01 -29.28
C GLU A 501 -1.97 18.64 -29.91
N THR A 502 -1.89 19.97 -29.95
CA THR A 502 -0.72 20.73 -30.41
C THR A 502 0.53 20.38 -29.61
N ARG A 503 0.41 20.33 -28.27
CA ARG A 503 1.50 19.95 -27.36
C ARG A 503 1.93 18.51 -27.56
N TRP A 504 0.99 17.59 -27.77
CA TRP A 504 1.32 16.18 -28.06
C TRP A 504 2.08 16.01 -29.38
N ARG A 505 1.65 16.71 -30.44
CA ARG A 505 2.36 16.69 -31.72
C ARG A 505 3.78 17.24 -31.58
N GLN A 506 3.97 18.31 -30.82
CA GLN A 506 5.28 18.87 -30.50
C GLN A 506 6.18 17.85 -29.77
N ILE A 507 5.67 17.19 -28.72
CA ILE A 507 6.42 16.14 -27.99
C ILE A 507 6.84 15.01 -28.93
N CYS A 508 5.94 14.56 -29.81
CA CYS A 508 6.25 13.50 -30.78
C CYS A 508 7.29 13.93 -31.81
N GLU A 509 7.20 15.17 -32.29
CA GLU A 509 8.15 15.74 -33.26
C GLU A 509 9.55 15.88 -32.65
N ASP A 510 9.64 16.45 -31.45
CA ASP A 510 10.91 16.61 -30.72
C ASP A 510 11.55 15.24 -30.39
N ALA A 511 10.74 14.21 -30.15
CA ALA A 511 11.20 12.84 -29.91
C ALA A 511 11.41 12.00 -31.20
N GLY A 512 11.11 12.53 -32.39
CA GLY A 512 11.27 11.82 -33.67
C GLY A 512 10.30 10.63 -33.89
N VAL A 513 9.20 10.59 -33.14
CA VAL A 513 8.17 9.54 -33.20
C VAL A 513 6.91 10.04 -33.90
N GLN A 514 6.13 9.11 -34.48
CA GLN A 514 4.87 9.49 -35.13
C GLN A 514 3.77 9.72 -34.06
N PRO A 515 2.98 10.80 -34.13
CA PRO A 515 1.95 11.09 -33.12
C PRO A 515 0.75 10.13 -33.15
N GLY A 516 0.53 9.42 -34.28
CA GLY A 516 -0.56 8.46 -34.46
C GLY A 516 -1.91 9.12 -34.85
N GLN A 517 -2.91 8.30 -35.18
CA GLN A 517 -4.24 8.74 -35.63
C GLN A 517 -5.19 9.07 -34.46
N GLY A 518 -4.77 9.90 -33.50
CA GLY A 518 -5.60 10.36 -32.37
C GLY A 518 -5.75 9.38 -31.20
N ARG A 519 -5.93 8.07 -31.44
CA ARG A 519 -6.04 7.06 -30.34
C ARG A 519 -4.85 7.06 -29.39
N ARG A 520 -3.64 7.32 -29.91
CA ARG A 520 -2.42 7.39 -29.10
C ARG A 520 -2.43 8.60 -28.16
N LEU A 521 -2.93 9.75 -28.63
CA LEU A 521 -3.15 10.93 -27.81
C LEU A 521 -4.15 10.63 -26.68
N THR A 522 -5.26 9.93 -26.99
CA THR A 522 -6.21 9.49 -25.97
C THR A 522 -5.52 8.68 -24.86
N VAL A 523 -4.75 7.65 -25.22
CA VAL A 523 -4.04 6.83 -24.22
C VAL A 523 -2.99 7.62 -23.44
N ALA A 524 -2.26 8.52 -24.11
CA ALA A 524 -1.30 9.41 -23.47
C ALA A 524 -1.98 10.32 -22.42
N ARG A 525 -3.13 10.92 -22.78
CA ARG A 525 -3.95 11.71 -21.86
C ARG A 525 -4.44 10.89 -20.66
N SER A 526 -4.99 9.71 -20.89
CA SER A 526 -5.54 8.90 -19.79
C SER A 526 -4.45 8.38 -18.85
N THR A 527 -3.27 8.07 -19.39
CA THR A 527 -2.11 7.65 -18.58
C THR A 527 -1.59 8.83 -17.76
N LEU A 528 -1.44 10.01 -18.37
CA LEU A 528 -1.02 11.22 -17.67
C LEU A 528 -2.05 11.63 -16.60
N PHE A 529 -3.34 11.52 -16.90
CA PHE A 529 -4.42 11.73 -15.92
C PHE A 529 -4.29 10.81 -14.71
N GLU A 530 -4.09 9.50 -14.93
CA GLU A 530 -3.95 8.54 -13.84
C GLU A 530 -2.70 8.81 -12.99
N GLN A 531 -1.59 9.21 -13.62
CA GLN A 531 -0.35 9.59 -12.93
C GLN A 531 -0.50 10.86 -12.09
N LEU A 532 -1.16 11.90 -12.62
CA LEU A 532 -1.33 13.18 -11.94
C LEU A 532 -2.38 13.10 -10.83
N SER A 533 -3.58 12.62 -11.15
CA SER A 533 -4.72 12.63 -10.22
C SER A 533 -4.69 11.50 -9.19
N GLY A 534 -4.00 10.40 -9.49
CA GLY A 534 -4.11 9.15 -8.76
C GLY A 534 -5.48 8.46 -8.90
N LEU A 535 -6.37 8.94 -9.79
CA LEU A 535 -7.65 8.32 -10.14
C LEU A 535 -7.46 7.32 -11.29
N PRO A 536 -8.29 6.26 -11.38
CA PRO A 536 -8.20 5.31 -12.47
C PRO A 536 -8.56 5.95 -13.81
N ALA A 537 -7.87 5.59 -14.89
CA ALA A 537 -8.04 6.14 -16.25
C ALA A 537 -9.47 6.13 -16.84
N HIS A 538 -10.39 5.33 -16.29
CA HIS A 538 -11.79 5.30 -16.74
C HIS A 538 -12.66 6.43 -16.16
N LEU A 539 -12.17 7.15 -15.15
CA LEU A 539 -12.79 8.35 -14.58
C LEU A 539 -12.23 9.64 -15.18
N ALA A 540 -11.35 9.54 -16.18
CA ALA A 540 -10.90 10.70 -16.93
C ALA A 540 -12.08 11.40 -17.64
N PRO A 541 -11.94 12.67 -18.05
CA PRO A 541 -12.92 13.37 -18.88
C PRO A 541 -13.36 12.54 -20.10
N GLY A 542 -14.66 12.58 -20.42
CA GLY A 542 -15.30 11.63 -21.33
C GLY A 542 -14.67 11.52 -22.72
N HIS A 543 -14.05 12.59 -23.23
CA HIS A 543 -13.40 12.61 -24.54
C HIS A 543 -12.05 11.87 -24.60
N PHE A 544 -11.48 11.47 -23.45
CA PHE A 544 -10.33 10.58 -23.37
C PHE A 544 -10.43 9.51 -22.27
N ALA A 545 -11.63 9.23 -21.77
CA ALA A 545 -11.86 8.18 -20.79
C ALA A 545 -11.72 6.79 -21.43
N ILE A 546 -10.90 5.93 -20.83
CA ILE A 546 -10.72 4.55 -21.30
C ILE A 546 -11.75 3.65 -20.59
N THR A 547 -12.92 3.51 -21.20
CA THR A 547 -14.05 2.75 -20.64
C THR A 547 -14.25 1.40 -21.32
N ARG A 548 -13.87 1.26 -22.60
CA ARG A 548 -14.19 0.07 -23.40
C ARG A 548 -13.09 -1.00 -23.30
N PRO A 549 -13.46 -2.30 -23.25
CA PRO A 549 -12.47 -3.39 -23.26
C PRO A 549 -11.54 -3.39 -24.49
N MET A 550 -12.02 -2.92 -25.64
CA MET A 550 -11.25 -2.87 -26.89
C MET A 550 -10.09 -1.86 -26.86
N ASP A 551 -10.09 -0.91 -25.93
CA ASP A 551 -9.02 0.08 -25.79
C ASP A 551 -7.82 -0.45 -24.99
N ARG A 552 -7.99 -1.59 -24.29
CA ARG A 552 -6.98 -2.18 -23.39
C ARG A 552 -5.67 -2.56 -24.08
N PRO A 553 -5.66 -3.20 -25.27
CA PRO A 553 -4.42 -3.50 -25.97
C PRO A 553 -3.62 -2.22 -26.24
N HIS A 554 -4.29 -1.11 -26.57
CA HIS A 554 -3.62 0.15 -26.87
C HIS A 554 -2.95 0.78 -25.64
N VAL A 555 -3.53 0.62 -24.44
CA VAL A 555 -2.87 0.98 -23.17
C VAL A 555 -1.61 0.15 -22.94
N ASN A 556 -1.68 -1.15 -23.22
CA ASN A 556 -0.53 -2.05 -23.07
C ASN A 556 0.59 -1.72 -24.07
N TYR A 557 0.25 -1.45 -25.33
CA TYR A 557 1.21 -1.03 -26.36
C TYR A 557 1.82 0.35 -26.09
N PHE A 558 1.14 1.21 -25.33
CA PHE A 558 1.65 2.54 -25.03
C PHE A 558 2.90 2.50 -24.16
N ALA A 559 2.97 1.61 -23.16
CA ALA A 559 4.18 1.44 -22.34
C ALA A 559 5.40 1.03 -23.19
N ALA A 560 5.22 0.13 -24.16
CA ALA A 560 6.28 -0.24 -25.12
C ALA A 560 6.62 0.88 -26.12
N PHE A 561 5.66 1.76 -26.42
CA PHE A 561 5.87 2.91 -27.30
C PHE A 561 6.71 4.01 -26.66
N LEU A 562 6.61 4.21 -25.33
CA LEU A 562 7.37 5.25 -24.63
C LEU A 562 8.86 5.16 -24.93
N THR A 563 9.47 6.33 -25.11
CA THR A 563 10.92 6.54 -25.11
C THR A 563 11.24 7.55 -23.99
N PRO A 564 12.50 7.66 -23.55
CA PRO A 564 12.89 8.67 -22.55
C PRO A 564 12.43 10.08 -22.94
N GLU A 565 12.57 10.47 -24.21
CA GLU A 565 12.21 11.79 -24.71
C GLU A 565 10.69 12.04 -24.68
N VAL A 566 9.89 11.03 -25.06
CA VAL A 566 8.43 11.12 -24.99
C VAL A 566 7.96 11.21 -23.53
N ARG A 567 8.53 10.40 -22.63
CA ARG A 567 8.23 10.46 -21.19
C ARG A 567 8.56 11.83 -20.63
N ASP A 568 9.74 12.36 -20.91
CA ASP A 568 10.19 13.66 -20.39
C ASP A 568 9.36 14.81 -20.97
N GLY A 569 8.91 14.69 -22.22
CA GLY A 569 7.93 15.61 -22.82
C GLY A 569 6.57 15.57 -22.13
N LEU A 570 6.06 14.37 -21.82
CA LEU A 570 4.81 14.20 -21.08
C LEU A 570 4.93 14.70 -19.64
N HIS A 571 6.04 14.46 -18.97
CA HIS A 571 6.29 14.96 -17.62
C HIS A 571 6.33 16.48 -17.58
N ARG A 572 7.01 17.12 -18.53
CA ARG A 572 6.99 18.60 -18.66
C ARG A 572 5.58 19.11 -18.90
N ALA A 573 4.83 18.52 -19.83
CA ALA A 573 3.45 18.93 -20.09
C ALA A 573 2.53 18.74 -18.86
N GLY A 574 2.74 17.69 -18.06
CA GLY A 574 2.03 17.50 -16.80
C GLY A 574 2.41 18.52 -15.74
N ALA A 575 3.69 18.89 -15.63
CA ALA A 575 4.16 19.91 -14.69
C ALA A 575 3.61 21.29 -15.07
N ASP A 576 3.63 21.63 -16.37
CA ASP A 576 3.02 22.85 -16.91
C ASP A 576 1.53 22.92 -16.54
N PHE A 577 0.81 21.80 -16.68
CA PHE A 577 -0.61 21.70 -16.34
C PHE A 577 -0.87 21.88 -14.83
N LEU A 578 -0.06 21.26 -13.97
CA LEU A 578 -0.18 21.43 -12.51
C LEU A 578 0.06 22.88 -12.08
N ALA A 579 1.10 23.52 -12.64
CA ALA A 579 1.39 24.93 -12.36
C ALA A 579 0.24 25.85 -12.80
N GLN A 580 -0.34 25.62 -13.99
CA GLN A 580 -1.52 26.37 -14.47
C GLN A 580 -2.74 26.22 -13.55
N ASN A 581 -2.85 25.10 -12.82
CA ASN A 581 -3.92 24.83 -11.87
C ASN A 581 -3.54 25.18 -10.41
N GLY A 582 -2.48 25.97 -10.20
CA GLY A 582 -2.07 26.46 -8.88
C GLY A 582 -1.38 25.42 -7.99
N VAL A 583 -0.83 24.36 -8.57
CA VAL A 583 -0.03 23.34 -7.86
C VAL A 583 1.43 23.49 -8.24
N GLU A 584 2.18 24.21 -7.41
CA GLU A 584 3.63 24.44 -7.58
C GLU A 584 4.45 23.64 -6.56
N GLY A 585 5.66 23.23 -6.93
CA GLY A 585 6.62 22.56 -6.05
C GLY A 585 6.37 21.07 -5.77
N GLU A 586 5.23 20.50 -6.19
CA GLU A 586 4.98 19.07 -6.06
C GLU A 586 5.62 18.25 -7.21
N PRO A 587 6.21 17.08 -6.95
CA PRO A 587 6.70 16.18 -7.99
C PRO A 587 5.53 15.58 -8.78
N LEU A 588 5.76 15.26 -10.06
CA LEU A 588 4.70 14.73 -10.94
C LEU A 588 4.10 13.42 -10.40
N VAL A 589 4.98 12.53 -9.95
CA VAL A 589 4.67 11.24 -9.35
C VAL A 589 5.52 11.06 -8.11
N TRP A 590 4.96 10.39 -7.11
CA TRP A 590 5.66 10.03 -5.88
C TRP A 590 5.13 8.69 -5.38
N GLU A 591 5.99 7.92 -4.74
CA GLU A 591 5.64 6.71 -4.02
C GLU A 591 6.52 6.57 -2.76
N PRO A 592 6.05 5.86 -1.73
CA PRO A 592 6.83 5.62 -0.52
C PRO A 592 8.13 4.84 -0.83
N PRO A 593 9.23 5.14 -0.12
CA PRO A 593 10.50 4.41 -0.26
C PRO A 593 10.35 2.89 -0.06
N THR A 594 11.01 2.08 -0.90
CA THR A 594 10.96 0.61 -0.85
C THR A 594 11.57 0.02 0.42
N VAL A 595 12.46 0.75 1.12
CA VAL A 595 13.04 0.40 2.44
C VAL A 595 11.99 0.05 3.50
N ILE A 596 10.76 0.56 3.38
CA ILE A 596 9.64 0.23 4.28
C ILE A 596 9.28 -1.26 4.19
N ALA A 597 9.53 -1.88 3.03
CA ALA A 597 9.32 -3.29 2.78
C ALA A 597 10.51 -4.19 3.19
N ASP A 598 11.59 -3.63 3.74
CA ASP A 598 12.77 -4.42 4.11
C ASP A 598 12.42 -5.53 5.11
N GLY A 599 12.94 -6.73 4.85
CA GLY A 599 12.66 -7.92 5.64
C GLY A 599 11.25 -8.51 5.46
N LEU A 600 10.42 -7.98 4.55
CA LEU A 600 9.18 -8.65 4.14
C LEU A 600 9.48 -9.70 3.07
N GLU A 601 8.89 -10.88 3.21
CA GLU A 601 8.80 -11.83 2.10
C GLU A 601 8.00 -11.17 0.97
N THR A 602 8.55 -11.08 -0.25
CA THR A 602 7.89 -10.42 -1.37
C THR A 602 6.72 -11.27 -1.87
N ALA A 603 5.50 -10.72 -1.88
CA ALA A 603 4.32 -11.42 -2.44
C ALA A 603 4.38 -11.49 -3.98
N GLY A 604 4.84 -10.41 -4.61
CA GLY A 604 4.97 -10.28 -6.06
C GLY A 604 6.41 -10.04 -6.51
N PRO A 605 6.62 -9.81 -7.83
CA PRO A 605 7.96 -9.64 -8.39
C PRO A 605 8.69 -8.43 -7.80
N ASP A 606 9.94 -8.65 -7.43
CA ASP A 606 10.86 -7.58 -7.04
C ASP A 606 11.35 -6.83 -8.29
N LEU A 607 10.95 -5.56 -8.39
CA LEU A 607 11.26 -4.73 -9.55
C LEU A 607 12.76 -4.42 -9.66
N GLU A 608 13.50 -4.44 -8.56
CA GLU A 608 14.94 -4.12 -8.54
C GLU A 608 15.79 -5.28 -9.07
N LYS A 609 15.27 -6.51 -9.04
CA LYS A 609 15.96 -7.71 -9.56
C LYS A 609 15.81 -7.91 -11.07
N ILE A 610 14.94 -7.16 -11.73
CA ILE A 610 14.69 -7.30 -13.17
C ILE A 610 15.72 -6.46 -13.93
N ASP A 611 16.53 -7.11 -14.79
CA ASP A 611 17.47 -6.40 -15.65
C ASP A 611 16.73 -5.56 -16.70
N ILE A 612 16.77 -4.24 -16.48
CA ILE A 612 16.14 -3.26 -17.34
C ILE A 612 16.71 -3.25 -18.76
N SER A 613 17.99 -3.59 -18.92
CA SER A 613 18.68 -3.60 -20.20
C SER A 613 18.17 -4.74 -21.08
N ILE A 614 17.98 -5.92 -20.48
CA ILE A 614 17.38 -7.08 -21.16
C ILE A 614 15.94 -6.75 -21.56
N LEU A 615 15.15 -6.18 -20.63
CA LEU A 615 13.78 -5.77 -20.95
C LEU A 615 13.72 -4.77 -22.11
N HIS A 616 14.63 -3.80 -22.16
CA HIS A 616 14.72 -2.83 -23.26
C HIS A 616 15.03 -3.50 -24.60
N GLN A 617 15.96 -4.46 -24.64
CA GLN A 617 16.29 -5.22 -25.85
C GLN A 617 15.09 -6.04 -26.36
N MET A 618 14.39 -6.72 -25.45
CA MET A 618 13.22 -7.52 -25.77
C MET A 618 12.11 -6.66 -26.37
N ILE A 619 11.70 -5.57 -25.71
CA ILE A 619 10.60 -4.70 -26.14
C ILE A 619 10.86 -4.00 -27.48
N ARG A 620 12.13 -3.84 -27.85
CA ARG A 620 12.50 -3.25 -29.14
C ARG A 620 12.60 -4.27 -30.27
N SER A 621 12.41 -5.56 -30.00
CA SER A 621 12.40 -6.61 -31.03
C SER A 621 11.06 -6.61 -31.80
N PRO A 622 11.05 -6.82 -33.13
CA PRO A 622 9.86 -6.61 -33.99
C PRO A 622 8.64 -7.49 -33.69
N SER A 623 8.79 -8.54 -32.89
CA SER A 623 7.75 -9.54 -32.58
C SER A 623 7.43 -9.68 -31.09
N MET A 624 8.07 -8.89 -30.22
CA MET A 624 7.97 -9.06 -28.77
C MET A 624 6.91 -8.13 -28.17
N THR A 625 5.93 -8.70 -27.48
CA THR A 625 4.93 -7.94 -26.69
C THR A 625 5.38 -7.78 -25.24
N THR A 626 4.79 -6.82 -24.51
CA THR A 626 5.02 -6.65 -23.07
C THR A 626 4.64 -7.90 -22.26
N GLU A 627 3.64 -8.65 -22.73
CA GLU A 627 3.21 -9.89 -22.11
C GLU A 627 4.19 -11.04 -22.38
N GLN A 628 4.74 -11.14 -23.59
CA GLN A 628 5.80 -12.10 -23.91
C GLN A 628 7.08 -11.80 -23.12
N ALA A 629 7.49 -10.53 -23.07
CA ALA A 629 8.65 -10.10 -22.29
C ALA A 629 8.49 -10.44 -20.79
N ALA A 630 7.28 -10.27 -20.24
CA ALA A 630 6.99 -10.66 -18.85
C ALA A 630 7.17 -12.17 -18.63
N ARG A 631 6.66 -13.02 -19.54
CA ARG A 631 6.82 -14.48 -19.44
C ARG A 631 8.28 -14.93 -19.53
N GLU A 632 9.05 -14.34 -20.44
CA GLU A 632 10.47 -14.67 -20.61
C GLU A 632 11.34 -14.22 -19.41
N LEU A 633 10.98 -13.10 -18.78
CA LEU A 633 11.64 -12.62 -17.56
C LEU A 633 11.10 -13.27 -16.27
N GLY A 634 10.16 -14.21 -16.37
CA GLY A 634 9.55 -14.86 -15.21
C GLY A 634 8.81 -13.89 -14.26
N THR A 635 8.24 -12.81 -14.81
CA THR A 635 7.60 -11.73 -14.04
C THR A 635 6.16 -11.46 -14.50
N SER A 636 5.46 -10.53 -13.83
CA SER A 636 4.10 -10.15 -14.19
C SER A 636 4.07 -9.09 -15.30
N HIS A 637 3.02 -9.09 -16.11
CA HIS A 637 2.81 -8.06 -17.14
C HIS A 637 2.75 -6.65 -16.52
N GLU A 638 2.16 -6.49 -15.32
CA GLU A 638 2.13 -5.19 -14.65
C GLU A 638 3.54 -4.72 -14.23
N ALA A 639 4.42 -5.64 -13.78
CA ALA A 639 5.81 -5.31 -13.46
C ALA A 639 6.55 -4.72 -14.67
N VAL A 640 6.44 -5.35 -15.84
CA VAL A 640 7.01 -4.84 -17.09
C VAL A 640 6.45 -3.46 -17.44
N ARG A 641 5.13 -3.25 -17.30
CA ARG A 641 4.51 -1.94 -17.57
C ARG A 641 5.03 -0.86 -16.62
N VAL A 642 5.11 -1.14 -15.32
CA VAL A 642 5.64 -0.20 -14.32
C VAL A 642 7.09 0.15 -14.63
N LEU A 643 7.94 -0.83 -14.96
CA LEU A 643 9.33 -0.60 -15.34
C LEU A 643 9.46 0.26 -16.60
N LEU A 644 8.67 0.00 -17.64
CA LEU A 644 8.70 0.80 -18.88
C LEU A 644 8.16 2.22 -18.69
N HIS A 645 7.23 2.44 -17.75
CA HIS A 645 6.80 3.78 -17.38
C HIS A 645 7.87 4.55 -16.59
N ARG A 646 8.58 3.88 -15.67
CA ARG A 646 9.69 4.48 -14.90
C ARG A 646 10.91 4.74 -15.76
N SER A 647 11.31 3.75 -16.54
CA SER A 647 12.52 3.71 -17.36
C SER A 647 12.18 3.19 -18.76
N PRO A 648 11.64 4.07 -19.65
CA PRO A 648 11.28 3.67 -21.00
C PRO A 648 12.48 3.19 -21.80
N ALA A 649 12.26 2.19 -22.66
CA ALA A 649 13.31 1.71 -23.55
C ALA A 649 13.77 2.83 -24.50
N PRO A 650 15.08 3.04 -24.73
CA PRO A 650 15.55 3.95 -25.77
C PRO A 650 15.02 3.55 -27.14
N ALA A 651 14.80 4.53 -28.03
CA ALA A 651 14.40 4.23 -29.40
C ALA A 651 15.53 3.49 -30.13
N GLN A 652 15.21 2.47 -30.94
CA GLN A 652 16.22 1.84 -31.78
C GLN A 652 16.77 2.84 -32.81
N PRO A 653 18.10 2.90 -33.01
CA PRO A 653 18.70 3.74 -34.04
C PRO A 653 18.20 3.30 -35.42
N ARG A 654 17.37 4.12 -36.06
CA ARG A 654 16.90 3.85 -37.43
C ARG A 654 18.07 3.77 -38.41
N PRO A 655 18.02 2.87 -39.42
CA PRO A 655 19.05 2.77 -40.45
C PRO A 655 19.26 4.11 -41.19
N ARG A 656 20.53 4.40 -41.50
CA ARG A 656 21.03 5.69 -42.00
C ARG A 656 20.27 6.28 -43.20
N SER A 657 19.61 5.47 -44.03
CA SER A 657 18.89 5.93 -45.23
C SER A 657 17.60 6.72 -44.94
N ARG A 658 16.98 6.56 -43.77
CA ARG A 658 15.76 7.31 -43.36
C ARG A 658 16.01 8.42 -42.33
N ARG A 659 17.24 8.55 -41.80
CA ARG A 659 17.59 9.58 -40.80
C ARG A 659 17.56 11.02 -41.36
N ARG A 660 17.53 11.20 -42.68
CA ARG A 660 17.87 12.49 -43.28
C ARG A 660 16.81 13.59 -43.25
N ASN A 661 15.54 13.34 -42.93
CA ASN A 661 14.54 14.23 -43.53
C ASN A 661 13.74 15.21 -42.68
N ASP A 662 13.64 15.21 -41.35
CA ASP A 662 12.99 16.36 -40.65
C ASP A 662 13.37 16.55 -39.17
N GLY A 663 13.21 15.53 -38.30
CA GLY A 663 13.35 15.72 -36.83
C GLY A 663 14.76 16.00 -36.31
N GLU A 664 15.78 15.25 -36.78
CA GLU A 664 17.17 15.49 -36.37
C GLU A 664 17.73 16.79 -36.95
N ALA A 665 17.35 17.11 -38.20
CA ALA A 665 17.69 18.39 -38.82
C ALA A 665 17.04 19.56 -38.05
N MET A 666 15.81 19.38 -37.54
CA MET A 666 15.16 20.37 -36.69
C MET A 666 15.87 20.54 -35.34
N ARG A 667 16.30 19.46 -34.70
CA ARG A 667 17.08 19.50 -33.45
C ARG A 667 18.43 20.22 -33.63
N ILE A 668 19.15 19.89 -34.70
CA ILE A 668 20.40 20.57 -35.08
C ILE A 668 20.16 22.06 -35.34
N ALA A 669 19.10 22.40 -36.07
CA ALA A 669 18.75 23.79 -36.36
C ALA A 669 18.38 24.59 -35.09
N LYS A 670 17.63 24.00 -34.16
CA LYS A 670 17.30 24.62 -32.85
C LYS A 670 18.52 24.85 -31.96
N GLN A 671 19.47 23.90 -31.97
CA GLN A 671 20.71 24.03 -31.19
C GLN A 671 21.66 25.07 -31.81
N ALA A 672 21.76 25.09 -33.14
CA ALA A 672 22.62 26.04 -33.85
C ALA A 672 22.05 27.47 -33.80
N PHE A 673 20.74 27.63 -33.85
CA PHE A 673 20.08 28.94 -33.87
C PHE A 673 18.94 29.01 -32.85
N PRO A 674 19.24 29.36 -31.59
CA PRO A 674 18.23 29.80 -30.63
C PRO A 674 17.41 30.99 -31.16
N PRO A 675 16.22 31.28 -30.61
CA PRO A 675 15.29 32.29 -31.14
C PRO A 675 15.94 33.67 -31.39
N ASP A 676 16.78 34.13 -30.46
CA ASP A 676 17.43 35.45 -30.55
C ASP A 676 18.53 35.49 -31.61
N GLU A 677 19.30 34.41 -31.74
CA GLU A 677 20.34 34.26 -32.76
C GLU A 677 19.71 34.17 -34.16
N PHE A 678 18.60 33.42 -34.29
CA PHE A 678 17.86 33.34 -35.54
C PHE A 678 17.29 34.71 -35.93
N ARG A 679 16.73 35.47 -34.97
CA ARG A 679 16.24 36.84 -35.22
C ARG A 679 17.37 37.78 -35.61
N ARG A 680 18.55 37.70 -34.98
CA ARG A 680 19.72 38.51 -35.34
C ARG A 680 20.16 38.23 -36.78
N LEU A 681 20.36 36.95 -37.12
CA LEU A 681 20.76 36.54 -38.47
C LEU A 681 19.73 36.95 -39.52
N TYR A 682 18.44 36.77 -39.23
CA TYR A 682 17.37 37.04 -40.18
C TYR A 682 17.08 38.54 -40.33
N TYR A 683 16.83 39.27 -39.23
CA TYR A 683 16.44 40.69 -39.27
C TYR A 683 17.62 41.66 -39.33
N ALA A 684 18.63 41.50 -38.46
CA ALA A 684 19.74 42.45 -38.35
C ALA A 684 20.79 42.23 -39.45
N GLU A 685 21.22 40.98 -39.66
CA GLU A 685 22.27 40.64 -40.63
C GLU A 685 21.72 40.35 -42.03
N ARG A 686 20.39 40.39 -42.19
CA ARG A 686 19.67 40.25 -43.46
C ARG A 686 19.89 38.91 -44.19
N PHE A 687 20.33 37.85 -43.52
CA PHE A 687 20.49 36.53 -44.13
C PHE A 687 19.14 35.96 -44.60
N GLY A 688 19.12 35.37 -45.79
CA GLY A 688 17.96 34.62 -46.28
C GLY A 688 17.86 33.25 -45.62
N LEU A 689 16.64 32.68 -45.57
CA LEU A 689 16.40 31.35 -44.97
C LEU A 689 17.29 30.23 -45.54
N ARG A 690 17.80 30.38 -46.77
CA ARG A 690 18.74 29.41 -47.36
C ARG A 690 20.15 29.56 -46.81
N GLN A 691 20.62 30.79 -46.60
CA GLN A 691 21.95 31.02 -46.02
C GLN A 691 21.98 30.57 -44.56
N ILE A 692 20.91 30.83 -43.80
CA ILE A 692 20.76 30.31 -42.43
C ILE A 692 20.71 28.77 -42.44
N ALA A 693 20.08 28.15 -43.44
CA ALA A 693 20.08 26.69 -43.58
C ALA A 693 21.48 26.13 -43.84
N ASP A 694 22.25 26.79 -44.70
CA ASP A 694 23.61 26.36 -45.06
C ASP A 694 24.57 26.47 -43.86
N LEU A 695 24.40 27.47 -42.98
CA LEU A 695 25.21 27.64 -41.76
C LEU A 695 25.10 26.47 -40.76
N ALA A 696 23.94 25.80 -40.69
CA ALA A 696 23.76 24.61 -39.84
C ALA A 696 23.77 23.28 -40.63
N GLY A 697 24.04 23.31 -41.95
CA GLY A 697 24.00 22.12 -42.80
C GLY A 697 22.61 21.47 -42.92
N VAL A 698 21.53 22.26 -42.75
CA VAL A 698 20.14 21.79 -42.82
C VAL A 698 19.46 22.28 -44.10
N SER A 699 18.27 21.74 -44.42
CA SER A 699 17.54 22.19 -45.61
C SER A 699 16.79 23.49 -45.36
N ARG A 700 16.61 24.33 -46.41
CA ARG A 700 15.77 25.55 -46.34
C ARG A 700 14.39 25.32 -45.73
N ASN A 701 13.79 24.15 -45.97
CA ASN A 701 12.46 23.83 -45.43
C ASN A 701 12.46 23.67 -43.91
N VAL A 702 13.55 23.16 -43.33
CA VAL A 702 13.74 23.03 -41.88
C VAL A 702 13.86 24.43 -41.26
N THR A 703 14.66 25.30 -41.85
CA THR A 703 14.84 26.70 -41.41
C THR A 703 13.56 27.53 -41.54
N ARG A 704 12.74 27.27 -42.57
CA ARG A 704 11.41 27.89 -42.70
C ARG A 704 10.46 27.44 -41.58
N ARG A 705 10.38 26.14 -41.30
CA ARG A 705 9.57 25.62 -40.18
C ARG A 705 10.07 26.12 -38.83
N LEU A 706 11.39 26.30 -38.68
CA LEU A 706 11.98 26.90 -37.49
C LEU A 706 11.57 28.37 -37.32
N ALA A 707 11.55 29.14 -38.41
CA ALA A 707 11.03 30.51 -38.40
C ALA A 707 9.53 30.56 -38.04
N GLU A 708 8.72 29.66 -38.59
CA GLU A 708 7.30 29.51 -38.23
C GLU A 708 7.14 29.15 -36.73
N GLN A 709 8.01 28.30 -36.17
CA GLN A 709 7.98 27.93 -34.75
C GLN A 709 8.41 29.07 -33.80
N TYR A 710 9.23 30.01 -34.28
CA TYR A 710 9.69 31.16 -33.51
C TYR A 710 8.86 32.44 -33.75
N ASP A 711 7.74 32.32 -34.47
CA ASP A 711 6.88 33.43 -34.92
C ASP A 711 7.67 34.54 -35.65
N ILE A 712 8.55 34.14 -36.57
CA ILE A 712 9.36 35.05 -37.39
C ILE A 712 8.73 35.16 -38.79
N GLU A 713 8.23 36.34 -39.14
CA GLU A 713 7.60 36.59 -40.44
C GLU A 713 8.59 36.43 -41.60
N VAL A 714 8.31 35.48 -42.50
CA VAL A 714 9.15 35.17 -43.64
C VAL A 714 8.94 36.19 -44.77
N ARG A 715 10.00 36.92 -45.14
CA ARG A 715 10.02 37.89 -46.26
C ARG A 715 9.57 37.24 -47.58
N GLU A 716 8.67 37.92 -48.30
CA GLU A 716 8.13 37.43 -49.57
C GLU A 716 9.20 37.29 -50.68
N PRO A 717 9.08 36.31 -51.60
CA PRO A 717 10.18 35.93 -52.50
C PRO A 717 10.49 36.89 -53.67
N ASN A 718 9.78 38.00 -53.85
CA ASN A 718 9.84 38.80 -55.08
C ASN A 718 9.95 40.32 -54.85
N ALA A 719 11.07 40.77 -54.28
CA ALA A 719 11.47 42.17 -54.42
C ALA A 719 12.95 42.24 -54.81
N THR A 720 13.21 42.84 -55.98
CA THR A 720 14.51 43.29 -56.54
C THR A 720 15.39 42.27 -57.31
N GLY A 721 15.31 42.34 -58.66
CA GLY A 721 16.31 41.78 -59.60
C GLY A 721 15.74 41.28 -60.95
N PRO A 722 16.29 41.64 -62.13
CA PRO A 722 15.84 41.11 -63.42
C PRO A 722 16.09 39.60 -63.54
N ARG A 723 15.09 38.83 -63.97
CA ARG A 723 15.21 37.38 -64.16
C ARG A 723 16.28 37.07 -65.22
N LYS A 724 17.41 36.49 -64.81
CA LYS A 724 18.38 35.86 -65.71
C LYS A 724 17.63 34.88 -66.63
N GLY A 725 17.63 35.13 -67.95
CA GLY A 725 16.99 34.26 -68.94
C GLY A 725 15.54 34.58 -69.31
N TYR A 726 15.15 35.86 -69.32
CA TYR A 726 13.89 36.31 -69.94
C TYR A 726 13.84 35.93 -71.43
N VAL A 727 12.76 35.27 -71.84
CA VAL A 727 12.50 34.91 -73.24
C VAL A 727 11.22 35.61 -73.65
N ASP A 728 11.29 36.43 -74.70
CA ASP A 728 10.13 37.14 -75.23
C ASP A 728 9.09 36.17 -75.81
N GLY A 729 7.83 36.39 -75.44
CA GLY A 729 6.71 35.52 -75.80
C GLY A 729 6.28 35.63 -77.27
N THR A 730 6.49 36.78 -77.92
CA THR A 730 6.22 36.95 -79.35
C THR A 730 7.26 36.21 -80.18
N TRP A 731 8.55 36.35 -79.85
CA TRP A 731 9.66 35.62 -80.47
C TRP A 731 9.51 34.10 -80.29
N LEU A 732 9.20 33.63 -79.08
CA LEU A 732 9.03 32.20 -78.83
C LEU A 732 7.83 31.63 -79.60
N ARG A 733 6.76 32.41 -79.78
CA ARG A 733 5.57 32.02 -80.54
C ARG A 733 5.88 31.92 -82.03
N GLU A 734 6.58 32.89 -82.60
CA GLU A 734 6.99 32.88 -84.01
C GLU A 734 7.94 31.70 -84.31
N GLN A 735 8.99 31.54 -83.51
CA GLN A 735 9.98 30.48 -83.73
C GLN A 735 9.41 29.07 -83.52
N TYR A 736 8.50 28.88 -82.57
CA TYR A 736 7.92 27.57 -82.26
C TYR A 736 6.71 27.22 -83.14
N LEU A 737 5.80 28.16 -83.42
CA LEU A 737 4.56 27.88 -84.16
C LEU A 737 4.66 28.20 -85.66
N VAL A 738 5.41 29.23 -86.06
CA VAL A 738 5.51 29.66 -87.47
C VAL A 738 6.67 28.96 -88.17
N HIS A 739 7.85 28.92 -87.54
CA HIS A 739 9.05 28.31 -88.11
C HIS A 739 9.25 26.82 -87.73
N GLY A 740 8.39 26.27 -86.86
CA GLY A 740 8.39 24.84 -86.52
C GLY A 740 9.64 24.33 -85.80
N ARG A 741 10.45 25.21 -85.19
CA ARG A 741 11.68 24.85 -84.47
C ARG A 741 11.36 24.25 -83.10
N THR A 742 12.15 23.28 -82.63
CA THR A 742 11.86 22.61 -81.36
C THR A 742 12.30 23.44 -80.14
N LEU A 743 11.59 23.31 -79.01
CA LEU A 743 11.97 23.99 -77.76
C LEU A 743 13.38 23.61 -77.25
N ALA A 744 13.90 22.45 -77.67
CA ALA A 744 15.25 22.01 -77.35
C ALA A 744 16.33 22.75 -78.15
N GLU A 745 16.06 23.09 -79.41
CA GLU A 745 16.96 23.88 -80.26
C GLU A 745 16.95 25.35 -79.83
N LEU A 746 15.77 25.91 -79.57
CA LEU A 746 15.63 27.27 -79.06
C LEU A 746 16.29 27.43 -77.68
N GLY A 747 16.23 26.39 -76.85
CA GLY A 747 16.95 26.35 -75.56
C GLY A 747 18.46 26.38 -75.73
N ARG A 748 19.02 25.59 -76.67
CA ARG A 748 20.45 25.62 -76.98
C ARG A 748 20.91 27.01 -77.45
N GLU A 749 20.11 27.67 -78.29
CA GLU A 749 20.42 29.00 -78.82
C GLU A 749 20.43 30.09 -77.74
N LYS A 750 19.50 30.03 -76.78
CA LYS A 750 19.39 31.00 -75.69
C LYS A 750 20.18 30.62 -74.43
N GLY A 751 20.93 29.51 -74.46
CA GLY A 751 21.66 29.00 -73.30
C GLY A 751 20.75 28.53 -72.15
N LEU A 752 19.51 28.13 -72.45
CA LEU A 752 18.49 27.71 -71.50
C LEU A 752 18.13 26.23 -71.67
N SER A 753 17.78 25.56 -70.57
CA SER A 753 17.35 24.17 -70.66
C SER A 753 16.00 24.03 -71.40
N PRO A 754 15.73 22.91 -72.08
CA PRO A 754 14.43 22.65 -72.73
C PRO A 754 13.25 22.74 -71.75
N THR A 755 13.48 22.38 -70.48
CA THR A 755 12.52 22.53 -69.38
C THR A 755 12.22 23.99 -69.05
N THR A 756 13.21 24.87 -69.16
CA THR A 756 13.05 26.32 -68.97
C THR A 756 12.27 26.94 -70.13
N MET A 757 12.56 26.55 -71.37
CA MET A 757 11.80 26.99 -72.56
C MET A 757 10.34 26.52 -72.52
N THR A 758 10.08 25.32 -72.02
CA THR A 758 8.70 24.82 -71.79
C THR A 758 7.95 25.68 -70.77
N ARG A 759 8.65 26.17 -69.75
CA ARG A 759 8.06 27.03 -68.72
C ARG A 759 7.73 28.41 -69.28
N TRP A 760 8.60 28.98 -70.11
CA TRP A 760 8.34 30.23 -70.84
C TRP A 760 7.18 30.09 -71.83
N ALA A 761 7.11 28.99 -72.59
CA ALA A 761 5.99 28.74 -73.49
C ALA A 761 4.65 28.67 -72.75
N LYS A 762 4.60 28.01 -71.58
CA LYS A 762 3.40 28.02 -70.72
C LYS A 762 3.08 29.40 -70.16
N LEU A 763 4.08 30.17 -69.75
CA LEU A 763 3.91 31.52 -69.20
C LEU A 763 3.31 32.49 -70.24
N HIS A 764 3.68 32.32 -71.51
CA HIS A 764 3.18 33.15 -72.62
C HIS A 764 1.95 32.58 -73.35
N GLY A 765 1.33 31.53 -72.81
CA GLY A 765 0.14 30.90 -73.38
C GLY A 765 0.39 30.27 -74.76
N ILE A 766 1.60 29.78 -75.02
CA ILE A 766 1.96 29.06 -76.24
C ILE A 766 1.66 27.57 -76.00
N PRO A 767 0.77 26.94 -76.80
CA PRO A 767 0.37 25.56 -76.59
C PRO A 767 1.54 24.61 -76.87
N VAL A 768 2.16 24.09 -75.81
CA VAL A 768 3.23 23.08 -75.92
C VAL A 768 2.59 21.71 -76.12
N THR A 769 2.61 21.19 -77.33
CA THR A 769 2.21 19.82 -77.63
C THR A 769 3.23 18.88 -76.98
N LYS A 770 2.80 18.06 -76.01
CA LYS A 770 3.61 16.96 -75.50
C LYS A 770 3.78 15.92 -76.62
N MET A 771 4.80 16.07 -77.46
CA MET A 771 5.24 15.04 -78.40
C MET A 771 5.90 13.91 -77.60
N ASN A 772 5.08 12.97 -77.11
CA ASN A 772 5.59 11.72 -76.55
C ASN A 772 6.00 10.80 -77.72
N GLY A 773 7.28 10.86 -78.13
CA GLY A 773 7.98 9.76 -78.80
C GLY A 773 7.32 9.08 -80.01
N HIS A 774 6.75 9.82 -80.97
CA HIS A 774 6.23 9.25 -82.22
C HIS A 774 6.90 9.87 -83.44
N THR A 775 7.24 9.04 -84.44
CA THR A 775 7.79 9.48 -85.73
C THR A 775 6.68 10.02 -86.66
N ARG A 776 7.02 10.92 -87.59
CA ARG A 776 6.07 11.57 -88.53
C ARG A 776 5.16 10.60 -89.32
N PRO A 777 5.62 9.40 -89.73
CA PRO A 777 4.78 8.39 -90.39
C PRO A 777 3.72 7.76 -89.47
N GLU A 778 4.07 7.50 -88.20
CA GLU A 778 3.17 6.87 -87.22
C GLU A 778 1.99 7.78 -86.85
N LEU A 779 2.22 9.10 -86.79
CA LEU A 779 1.17 10.09 -86.56
C LEU A 779 0.19 10.20 -87.75
N ALA A 780 0.70 10.10 -88.98
CA ALA A 780 -0.14 10.10 -90.18
C ALA A 780 -1.03 8.84 -90.27
N GLN A 781 -0.48 7.69 -89.88
CA GLN A 781 -1.20 6.42 -89.84
C GLN A 781 -2.26 6.39 -88.73
N LEU A 782 -1.95 6.93 -87.54
CA LEU A 782 -2.91 7.07 -86.44
C LEU A 782 -4.07 8.02 -86.79
N ALA A 783 -3.77 9.13 -87.49
CA ALA A 783 -4.78 10.08 -87.96
C ALA A 783 -5.62 9.55 -89.14
N ALA A 784 -5.10 8.60 -89.92
CA ALA A 784 -5.88 7.87 -90.92
C ALA A 784 -6.85 6.89 -90.25
N GLN A 785 -6.36 6.07 -89.31
CA GLN A 785 -7.17 5.12 -88.55
C GLN A 785 -8.28 5.80 -87.74
N ALA A 786 -8.00 6.96 -87.14
CA ALA A 786 -9.01 7.75 -86.42
C ALA A 786 -10.09 8.35 -87.34
N ARG A 787 -9.78 8.61 -88.63
CA ARG A 787 -10.77 9.10 -89.60
C ARG A 787 -11.72 8.00 -90.08
N GLU A 788 -11.17 6.81 -90.30
CA GLU A 788 -11.91 5.63 -90.75
C GLU A 788 -12.77 4.98 -89.65
N ALA A 789 -12.44 5.23 -88.37
CA ALA A 789 -13.22 4.73 -87.25
C ALA A 789 -14.55 5.48 -87.04
N PRO A 790 -15.62 4.79 -86.58
CA PRO A 790 -16.87 5.40 -86.13
C PRO A 790 -16.63 6.53 -85.13
N GLU A 791 -17.47 7.57 -85.17
CA GLU A 791 -17.27 8.82 -84.40
C GLU A 791 -17.06 8.57 -82.90
N ILE A 792 -17.78 7.59 -82.33
CA ILE A 792 -17.68 7.20 -80.92
C ILE A 792 -16.33 6.57 -80.52
N LEU A 793 -15.56 6.04 -81.48
CA LEU A 793 -14.27 5.37 -81.24
C LEU A 793 -13.06 6.27 -81.49
N ARG A 794 -13.21 7.38 -82.23
CA ARG A 794 -12.13 8.31 -82.57
C ARG A 794 -11.31 8.81 -81.36
N PRO A 795 -11.92 9.10 -80.20
CA PRO A 795 -11.18 9.54 -79.02
C PRO A 795 -10.20 8.50 -78.46
N ALA A 796 -10.35 7.21 -78.79
CA ALA A 796 -9.48 6.14 -78.30
C ALA A 796 -8.13 6.03 -79.05
N PHE A 797 -7.98 6.71 -80.20
CA PHE A 797 -6.77 6.68 -81.04
C PHE A 797 -5.67 7.61 -80.56
N THR A 798 -5.17 7.36 -79.35
CA THR A 798 -4.13 8.15 -78.68
C THR A 798 -2.71 7.57 -78.80
N GLY A 799 -2.53 6.45 -79.52
CA GLY A 799 -1.23 5.81 -79.75
C GLY A 799 -1.32 4.41 -80.39
N PRO A 800 -0.18 3.76 -80.71
CA PRO A 800 -0.06 2.57 -81.58
C PRO A 800 -0.60 1.23 -81.03
N GLY A 801 -1.70 1.24 -80.28
CA GLY A 801 -2.38 0.04 -79.79
C GLY A 801 -3.84 0.34 -79.41
N ALA A 802 -4.44 1.34 -80.06
CA ALA A 802 -5.81 1.77 -79.80
C ALA A 802 -6.82 0.67 -80.14
N TRP A 803 -6.66 0.03 -81.30
CA TRP A 803 -7.50 -1.10 -81.73
C TRP A 803 -7.38 -2.31 -80.80
N ASP A 804 -6.19 -2.62 -80.30
CA ASP A 804 -6.01 -3.74 -79.36
C ASP A 804 -6.74 -3.50 -78.04
N ARG A 805 -6.70 -2.27 -77.51
CA ARG A 805 -7.46 -1.90 -76.31
C ARG A 805 -8.97 -1.95 -76.54
N LEU A 806 -9.44 -1.51 -77.70
CA LEU A 806 -10.86 -1.58 -78.08
C LEU A 806 -11.32 -3.04 -78.20
N ARG A 807 -10.54 -3.89 -78.89
CA ARG A 807 -10.81 -5.33 -79.02
C ARG A 807 -10.80 -6.05 -77.68
N GLU A 808 -9.81 -5.77 -76.82
CA GLU A 808 -9.76 -6.34 -75.47
C GLU A 808 -10.97 -5.92 -74.62
N PHE A 809 -11.46 -4.68 -74.76
CA PHE A 809 -12.67 -4.22 -74.07
C PHE A 809 -13.94 -4.94 -74.57
N ALA A 810 -14.10 -5.09 -75.89
CA ALA A 810 -15.24 -5.81 -76.47
C ALA A 810 -15.20 -7.33 -76.16
N ALA A 811 -14.01 -7.92 -76.05
CA ALA A 811 -13.87 -9.30 -75.59
C ALA A 811 -14.22 -9.43 -74.10
N ALA A 812 -13.73 -8.50 -73.26
CA ALA A 812 -13.99 -8.51 -71.83
C ALA A 812 -15.46 -8.28 -71.46
N SER A 813 -16.26 -7.62 -72.31
CA SER A 813 -17.67 -7.34 -72.03
C SER A 813 -18.58 -8.56 -72.05
N ARG A 814 -18.11 -9.72 -72.54
CA ARG A 814 -18.87 -10.98 -72.64
C ARG A 814 -18.89 -11.80 -71.35
N TYR A 815 -18.07 -11.42 -70.36
CA TYR A 815 -17.91 -12.17 -69.10
C TYR A 815 -18.65 -11.50 -67.94
N ARG A 816 -18.92 -12.25 -66.85
CA ARG A 816 -19.70 -11.72 -65.72
C ARG A 816 -18.87 -10.82 -64.82
N THR A 817 -17.54 -10.95 -64.83
CA THR A 817 -16.61 -10.09 -64.10
C THR A 817 -15.32 -9.83 -64.88
N LEU A 818 -14.63 -8.72 -64.60
CA LEU A 818 -13.30 -8.45 -65.18
C LEU A 818 -12.24 -9.46 -64.73
N LYS A 819 -12.46 -10.18 -63.61
CA LYS A 819 -11.53 -11.22 -63.14
C LYS A 819 -11.63 -12.47 -64.02
N GLU A 820 -12.85 -12.92 -64.26
CA GLU A 820 -13.17 -14.00 -65.19
C GLU A 820 -12.72 -13.67 -66.63
N ALA A 821 -12.94 -12.43 -67.08
CA ALA A 821 -12.45 -11.96 -68.38
C ALA A 821 -10.91 -12.02 -68.47
N ALA A 822 -10.21 -11.63 -67.40
CA ALA A 822 -8.75 -11.65 -67.38
C ALA A 822 -8.18 -13.08 -67.46
N GLU A 823 -8.78 -14.02 -66.73
CA GLU A 823 -8.43 -15.45 -66.76
C GLU A 823 -8.70 -16.06 -68.14
N ALA A 824 -9.86 -15.79 -68.74
CA ALA A 824 -10.23 -16.33 -70.05
C ALA A 824 -9.43 -15.72 -71.22
N LEU A 825 -9.01 -14.46 -71.11
CA LEU A 825 -8.19 -13.76 -72.13
C LEU A 825 -6.68 -13.92 -71.91
N GLY A 826 -6.25 -14.68 -70.89
CA GLY A 826 -4.83 -14.91 -70.60
C GLY A 826 -4.04 -13.65 -70.19
N THR A 827 -4.70 -12.67 -69.58
CA THR A 827 -4.11 -11.38 -69.16
C THR A 827 -4.18 -11.17 -67.65
N HIS A 828 -3.28 -10.34 -67.10
CA HIS A 828 -3.30 -10.05 -65.67
C HIS A 828 -4.45 -9.10 -65.30
N TYR A 829 -5.23 -9.44 -64.28
CA TYR A 829 -6.41 -8.68 -63.83
C TYR A 829 -6.16 -7.17 -63.64
N THR A 830 -5.04 -6.80 -63.02
CA THR A 830 -4.70 -5.37 -62.80
C THR A 830 -4.33 -4.64 -64.10
N ALA A 831 -3.77 -5.34 -65.09
CA ALA A 831 -3.47 -4.78 -66.40
C ALA A 831 -4.77 -4.51 -67.18
N LEU A 832 -5.71 -5.45 -67.16
CA LEU A 832 -7.03 -5.29 -67.79
C LEU A 832 -7.81 -4.12 -67.17
N ILE A 833 -7.85 -4.00 -65.84
CA ILE A 833 -8.47 -2.84 -65.17
C ILE A 833 -7.85 -1.51 -65.61
N THR A 834 -6.52 -1.47 -65.69
CA THR A 834 -5.80 -0.25 -66.06
C THR A 834 -6.10 0.16 -67.50
N ARG A 835 -6.17 -0.81 -68.43
CA ARG A 835 -6.50 -0.57 -69.84
C ARG A 835 -7.95 -0.14 -70.03
N VAL A 836 -8.92 -0.78 -69.38
CA VAL A 836 -10.34 -0.37 -69.40
C VAL A 836 -10.52 1.02 -68.76
N GLY A 837 -9.82 1.29 -67.65
CA GLY A 837 -9.82 2.60 -66.99
C GLY A 837 -9.12 3.69 -67.81
N ARG A 838 -8.20 3.33 -68.72
CA ARG A 838 -7.64 4.23 -69.71
C ARG A 838 -8.64 4.51 -70.84
N LEU A 839 -9.28 3.49 -71.39
CA LEU A 839 -10.30 3.64 -72.44
C LEU A 839 -11.45 4.55 -71.97
N ARG A 840 -11.91 4.38 -70.73
CA ARG A 840 -12.87 5.28 -70.06
C ARG A 840 -12.43 6.75 -70.12
N ARG A 841 -11.15 7.03 -69.85
CA ARG A 841 -10.62 8.41 -69.83
C ARG A 841 -10.44 8.98 -71.23
N GLU A 842 -10.11 8.13 -72.20
CA GLU A 842 -9.93 8.53 -73.61
C GLU A 842 -11.28 8.82 -74.26
N ILE A 843 -12.30 7.99 -74.01
CA ILE A 843 -13.68 8.19 -74.50
C ILE A 843 -14.43 9.25 -73.67
N GLY A 844 -14.00 9.51 -72.43
CA GLY A 844 -14.60 10.53 -71.55
C GLY A 844 -15.86 10.07 -70.81
N HIS A 845 -16.35 8.86 -71.07
CA HIS A 845 -17.57 8.31 -70.47
C HIS A 845 -17.31 7.00 -69.73
N LEU A 846 -18.13 6.71 -68.71
CA LEU A 846 -18.11 5.42 -68.03
C LEU A 846 -18.62 4.36 -69.02
N LEU A 847 -17.82 3.33 -69.29
CA LEU A 847 -18.17 2.29 -70.26
C LEU A 847 -18.83 1.08 -69.60
N LEU A 848 -18.57 0.84 -68.31
CA LEU A 848 -18.93 -0.39 -67.62
C LEU A 848 -19.21 -0.17 -66.13
N ILE A 849 -20.27 -0.81 -65.64
CA ILE A 849 -20.65 -0.88 -64.22
C ILE A 849 -20.05 -2.16 -63.63
N ARG A 850 -19.27 -2.02 -62.56
CA ARG A 850 -18.55 -3.15 -61.94
C ARG A 850 -19.52 -4.13 -61.29
N ALA A 851 -19.17 -5.42 -61.34
CA ALA A 851 -19.88 -6.47 -60.61
C ALA A 851 -19.87 -6.20 -59.10
N THR A 852 -20.99 -6.52 -58.44
CA THR A 852 -21.11 -6.59 -56.99
C THR A 852 -21.40 -8.04 -56.57
N THR A 853 -21.42 -8.35 -55.28
CA THR A 853 -21.76 -9.69 -54.78
C THR A 853 -23.16 -10.16 -55.19
N ALA A 854 -24.06 -9.26 -55.59
CA ALA A 854 -25.44 -9.56 -55.97
C ALA A 854 -25.74 -9.39 -57.47
N SER A 855 -24.81 -8.89 -58.29
CA SER A 855 -25.08 -8.65 -59.72
C SER A 855 -23.83 -8.72 -60.60
N PRO A 856 -23.90 -9.37 -61.78
CA PRO A 856 -22.79 -9.39 -62.73
C PRO A 856 -22.50 -8.00 -63.27
N MET A 857 -21.30 -7.84 -63.81
CA MET A 857 -20.87 -6.67 -64.54
C MET A 857 -21.84 -6.36 -65.69
N LYS A 858 -22.20 -5.09 -65.88
CA LYS A 858 -23.07 -4.62 -66.97
C LYS A 858 -22.41 -3.50 -67.75
N LEU A 859 -22.58 -3.51 -69.07
CA LEU A 859 -22.22 -2.37 -69.89
C LEU A 859 -23.15 -1.19 -69.59
N THR A 860 -22.64 0.01 -69.75
CA THR A 860 -23.47 1.22 -69.79
C THR A 860 -24.04 1.39 -71.20
N PRO A 861 -25.08 2.22 -71.42
CA PRO A 861 -25.59 2.49 -72.77
C PRO A 861 -24.50 2.95 -73.76
N ILE A 862 -23.54 3.76 -73.28
CA ILE A 862 -22.38 4.19 -74.08
C ILE A 862 -21.41 3.02 -74.29
N GLY A 863 -21.21 2.17 -73.30
CA GLY A 863 -20.41 0.94 -73.44
C GLY A 863 -20.98 -0.04 -74.46
N GLU A 864 -22.31 -0.20 -74.51
CA GLU A 864 -23.01 -1.01 -75.50
C GLU A 864 -22.83 -0.42 -76.91
N ALA A 865 -22.99 0.91 -77.05
CA ALA A 865 -22.75 1.60 -78.31
C ALA A 865 -21.29 1.50 -78.79
N VAL A 866 -20.32 1.56 -77.85
CA VAL A 866 -18.89 1.36 -78.15
C VAL A 866 -18.61 -0.07 -78.59
N VAL A 867 -19.17 -1.08 -77.93
CA VAL A 867 -19.01 -2.49 -78.32
C VAL A 867 -19.66 -2.77 -79.68
N ALA A 868 -20.86 -2.22 -79.94
CA ALA A 868 -21.52 -2.31 -81.24
C ALA A 868 -20.69 -1.64 -82.36
N ALA A 869 -20.14 -0.45 -82.10
CA ALA A 869 -19.28 0.25 -83.06
C ALA A 869 -17.95 -0.49 -83.32
N ILE A 870 -17.41 -1.17 -82.31
CA ILE A 870 -16.22 -2.02 -82.48
C ILE A 870 -16.57 -3.20 -83.40
N HIS A 871 -17.68 -3.91 -83.13
CA HIS A 871 -18.12 -5.04 -83.94
C HIS A 871 -18.37 -4.65 -85.40
N ALA A 872 -19.10 -3.56 -85.63
CA ALA A 872 -19.38 -3.02 -86.96
C ALA A 872 -18.11 -2.61 -87.74
N ALA A 873 -17.04 -2.22 -87.04
CA ALA A 873 -15.77 -1.86 -87.66
C ALA A 873 -14.81 -3.05 -87.88
N THR A 874 -15.08 -4.20 -87.25
CA THR A 874 -14.24 -5.41 -87.34
C THR A 874 -14.77 -6.51 -88.26
N GLU A 875 -16.03 -6.43 -88.72
CA GLU A 875 -16.64 -7.38 -89.68
C GLU A 875 -16.84 -6.72 -91.06
N PRO A 876 -15.97 -6.98 -92.06
CA PRO A 876 -16.22 -6.54 -93.43
C PRO A 876 -17.07 -7.59 -94.17
N GLY A 877 -18.35 -7.28 -94.40
CA GLY A 877 -19.14 -7.89 -95.46
C GLY A 877 -20.42 -8.61 -95.00
N THR A 878 -21.55 -7.93 -95.12
CA THR A 878 -22.80 -8.40 -95.77
C THR A 878 -23.89 -7.35 -95.55
N ALA A 879 -24.03 -6.44 -96.51
CA ALA A 879 -25.20 -5.59 -96.62
C ALA A 879 -25.61 -5.58 -98.09
N ASP A 880 -26.56 -6.44 -98.42
CA ASP A 880 -27.45 -6.25 -99.55
C ASP A 880 -28.86 -6.66 -99.11
N ALA A 881 -29.77 -5.69 -99.20
CA ALA A 881 -31.24 -5.74 -99.13
C ALA A 881 -31.82 -4.67 -98.18
N CYS A 882 -32.36 -3.66 -98.85
CA CYS A 882 -33.12 -2.52 -98.34
C CYS A 882 -34.61 -2.95 -98.05
N PRO A 883 -35.58 -2.04 -97.81
CA PRO A 883 -36.17 -1.79 -96.48
C PRO A 883 -37.70 -2.06 -96.42
N GLY A 884 -38.30 -1.96 -95.22
CA GLY A 884 -39.64 -1.39 -95.12
C GLY A 884 -40.71 -2.07 -94.24
N SER A 885 -41.28 -1.23 -93.37
CA SER A 885 -42.66 -1.19 -92.87
C SER A 885 -43.02 -1.86 -91.53
N ALA A 886 -43.55 -0.99 -90.65
CA ALA A 886 -44.64 -1.15 -89.68
C ALA A 886 -44.58 -2.37 -88.73
N ARG A 887 -44.46 -2.20 -87.41
CA ARG A 887 -45.20 -1.35 -86.47
C ARG A 887 -44.42 -1.18 -85.17
#